data_AF-A0A3D2W4R0-F1
#
_entry.id   AF-A0A3D2W4R0-F1
#
_cell.length_a   1.000
_cell.length_b   1.000
_cell.length_c   1.000
_cell.angle_alpha   90.00
_cell.angle_beta   90.00
_cell.angle_gamma   90.00
#
_symmetry.space_group_name_H-M   'P 1'
#
loop_
_entity.id
_entity.type
_entity.pdbx_description
1 polymer ?
#
loop_
_entity_poly.entity_id
_entity_poly.type
_entity_poly.pdbx_seq_one_letter_code
_entity_poly.pdbx_strand_id
1 'polypeptide(L)'
;MVIRNGIRSILRSGKLCFLFFLLTAAVSLLLVSGSGIYVSSSAQLASFSETYQTVGRIEYIGSEYPDENALDPYAEEAYGQLSLNELEKTAGVLRAEKKNIVKGYTEGFHRYKSQIPYKNYGVLILTSVHSPTMQEETVYLDDVPEFPDTYTLKDDVTGTVTFCHDGRAEEIPCFIYDSMTQTYTRILFGDGVYHEEEYTEAELPVNRYIRNSISSQPVLTYYGDLNPEDPGIPHYVYDRNTNRYSTTVSRMSGYIAYLSYALYSRTNDRNVLIHLRTGEVPFTAEEGRTYAVHGSFVDGNTSNLVFEIRPFENNDTLPVADITGMERESLKETVFGEYADFYEEQNNYLSISFSQDISLLEPFHQGYLVLKEGRYPKKGEDNVCVIDGLLAGQLNLKPGDTLPLHLNETEESFVITGITEENQDYEGEVFAVSKNEHVSSFSGYQLGYVQFDNEKAASAAEKVRELLPEGCRLTVYDQGYESNSQPLKALRLTSLIIMGISLTAAISILILFAFLYVYRQAETADTLRRLGCDSKEVRLWMGSGCCTVAAAGSLCGSIAAALCRTGMIRYMVSAAKTAYGTDTRYSEAAVGLIKKSETVIPGALPEVILCIVFCTLLSYLLSCLFLRLSERNGSLLKGNRMTVPGNTLAGKGNTVLRYGITGFIRGGKRTRAVILITMVLAGVLCGFSSLKGSWQNDLDALYQNTQIRGSVISLNGRYLRDLAIPESFVRKLNHSGNLKELHVSYSHLHYWVDGEMPLFSSTSFGEESRDAWISKQPKLVFTDVLRNSEDFLYQEPVIIWEEGADESLFQKEYPLVSGKTVLDEKTGREVSDTVYPAVVSDAWARGHGTGCGEDTVIMTEYGLPLRIHITGTYAKTGAKANIYLPLAAVFELKYLSEDRETVNTPYYRTMEQYFTSCGFVLDSAVSLKQFKDYLSSIGCSAVNQPESERIAVVLYDSAFLDTLGSLERHIRFMDMLMPLMMGLTVLAGFLISWLMINGRRMDFAVMKGLGAGGFTVFMIFFMEQAAAAAAGILPVLLVSLLSGGTLLLIGFGLSYLLGTACAILLAGRENLMVLLSEKE
;
A
#
# COMPACT_ATOMS: atom_id res chain seq x y z
N MET A 1 -48.65 19.44 -51.26
CA MET A 1 -48.51 18.68 -52.53
C MET A 1 -47.05 18.44 -52.92
N VAL A 2 -46.19 19.48 -52.87
CA VAL A 2 -44.75 19.44 -53.20
C VAL A 2 -43.98 18.39 -52.37
N ILE A 3 -44.13 18.37 -51.04
CA ILE A 3 -43.47 17.40 -50.14
C ILE A 3 -43.81 15.95 -50.52
N ARG A 4 -45.11 15.66 -50.69
CA ARG A 4 -45.60 14.32 -51.09
C ARG A 4 -44.96 13.86 -52.40
N ASN A 5 -44.82 14.77 -53.37
CA ASN A 5 -44.23 14.46 -54.67
C ASN A 5 -42.71 14.27 -54.58
N GLY A 6 -42.02 15.00 -53.68
CA GLY A 6 -40.60 14.81 -53.40
C GLY A 6 -40.30 13.44 -52.80
N ILE A 7 -41.12 13.03 -51.82
CA ILE A 7 -41.03 11.69 -51.20
C ILE A 7 -41.31 10.58 -52.22
N ARG A 8 -42.34 10.72 -53.06
CA ARG A 8 -42.63 9.73 -54.11
C ARG A 8 -41.53 9.65 -55.17
N SER A 9 -40.88 10.77 -55.48
CA SER A 9 -39.75 10.82 -56.41
C SER A 9 -38.58 9.98 -55.90
N ILE A 10 -38.21 10.13 -54.63
CA ILE A 10 -37.07 9.38 -54.08
C ILE A 10 -37.39 7.89 -53.92
N LEU A 11 -38.61 7.54 -53.52
CA LEU A 11 -39.02 6.13 -53.38
C LEU A 11 -39.02 5.37 -54.71
N ARG A 12 -39.30 6.04 -55.83
CA ARG A 12 -39.21 5.44 -57.17
C ARG A 12 -37.79 5.06 -57.57
N SER A 13 -36.77 5.69 -56.97
CA SER A 13 -35.37 5.33 -57.20
C SER A 13 -34.92 4.03 -56.49
N GLY A 14 -35.83 3.39 -55.74
CA GLY A 14 -35.77 2.02 -55.23
C GLY A 14 -34.43 1.62 -54.61
N LYS A 15 -33.55 1.03 -55.44
CA LYS A 15 -32.23 0.53 -55.05
C LYS A 15 -31.33 1.62 -54.46
N LEU A 16 -31.41 2.86 -54.97
CA LEU A 16 -30.57 3.97 -54.50
C LEU A 16 -31.02 4.46 -53.12
N CYS A 17 -32.33 4.66 -52.95
CA CYS A 17 -32.95 5.09 -51.70
C CYS A 17 -32.68 4.10 -50.56
N PHE A 18 -32.83 2.80 -50.81
CA PHE A 18 -32.58 1.75 -49.83
C PHE A 18 -31.11 1.73 -49.35
N LEU A 19 -30.17 1.97 -50.26
CA LEU A 19 -28.74 1.91 -49.95
C LEU A 19 -28.28 3.11 -49.12
N PHE A 20 -28.83 4.30 -49.38
CA PHE A 20 -28.63 5.48 -48.52
C PHE A 20 -29.30 5.32 -47.16
N PHE A 21 -30.51 4.75 -47.11
CA PHE A 21 -31.16 4.40 -45.86
C PHE A 21 -30.27 3.49 -44.99
N LEU A 22 -29.69 2.43 -45.59
CA LEU A 22 -28.84 1.47 -44.88
C LEU A 22 -27.53 2.14 -44.38
N LEU A 23 -26.88 2.96 -45.19
CA LEU A 23 -25.70 3.73 -44.80
C LEU A 23 -26.00 4.73 -43.67
N THR A 24 -27.09 5.48 -43.76
CA THR A 24 -27.51 6.40 -42.70
C THR A 24 -27.86 5.65 -41.42
N ALA A 25 -28.56 4.51 -41.52
CA ALA A 25 -28.86 3.67 -40.36
C ALA A 25 -27.60 3.12 -39.68
N ALA A 26 -26.63 2.61 -40.46
CA ALA A 26 -25.38 2.08 -39.93
C ALA A 26 -24.58 3.16 -39.18
N VAL A 27 -24.47 4.37 -39.74
CA VAL A 27 -23.71 5.43 -39.08
C VAL A 27 -24.46 6.04 -37.90
N SER A 28 -25.79 6.20 -37.98
CA SER A 28 -26.58 6.64 -36.83
C SER A 28 -26.52 5.64 -35.68
N LEU A 29 -26.48 4.33 -35.96
CA LEU A 29 -26.27 3.32 -34.94
C LEU A 29 -24.93 3.53 -34.20
N LEU A 30 -23.84 3.80 -34.92
CA LEU A 30 -22.53 4.05 -34.31
C LEU A 30 -22.49 5.34 -33.51
N LEU A 31 -23.08 6.41 -34.04
CA LEU A 31 -23.11 7.72 -33.40
C LEU A 31 -23.90 7.67 -32.08
N VAL A 32 -25.07 7.03 -32.09
CA VAL A 32 -25.91 6.86 -30.88
C VAL A 32 -25.26 5.88 -29.90
N SER A 33 -24.61 4.81 -30.37
CA SER A 33 -23.88 3.90 -29.49
C SER A 33 -22.70 4.59 -28.81
N GLY A 34 -21.90 5.38 -29.55
CA GLY A 34 -20.81 6.17 -29.00
C GLY A 34 -21.30 7.20 -27.97
N SER A 35 -22.36 7.94 -28.30
CA SER A 35 -22.98 8.89 -27.35
C SER A 35 -23.49 8.19 -26.09
N GLY A 36 -24.11 7.02 -26.24
CA GLY A 36 -24.67 6.29 -25.11
C GLY A 36 -23.60 5.74 -24.16
N ILE A 37 -22.45 5.31 -24.70
CA ILE A 37 -21.28 4.94 -23.91
C ILE A 37 -20.74 6.16 -23.16
N TYR A 38 -20.60 7.30 -23.83
CA TYR A 38 -20.11 8.55 -23.21
C TYR A 38 -20.98 8.99 -22.03
N VAL A 39 -22.30 9.01 -22.20
CA VAL A 39 -23.23 9.43 -21.15
C VAL A 39 -23.22 8.45 -19.97
N SER A 40 -23.16 7.15 -20.25
CA SER A 40 -23.13 6.12 -19.21
C SER A 40 -21.84 6.13 -18.41
N SER A 41 -20.68 6.23 -19.08
CA SER A 41 -19.39 6.33 -18.38
C SER A 41 -19.27 7.63 -17.60
N SER A 42 -19.79 8.75 -18.11
CA SER A 42 -19.79 10.03 -17.39
C SER A 42 -20.69 9.99 -16.15
N ALA A 43 -21.90 9.40 -16.25
CA ALA A 43 -22.80 9.25 -15.11
C ALA A 43 -22.21 8.33 -14.04
N GLN A 44 -21.54 7.25 -14.46
CA GLN A 44 -20.90 6.33 -13.53
C GLN A 44 -19.67 6.95 -12.86
N LEU A 45 -18.87 7.75 -13.58
CA LEU A 45 -17.78 8.54 -12.98
C LEU A 45 -18.29 9.53 -11.92
N ALA A 46 -19.42 10.21 -12.19
CA ALA A 46 -20.04 11.10 -11.22
C ALA A 46 -20.51 10.35 -9.95
N SER A 47 -21.09 9.16 -10.12
CA SER A 47 -21.43 8.31 -8.97
C SER A 47 -20.18 7.85 -8.19
N PHE A 48 -19.06 7.60 -8.87
CA PHE A 48 -17.81 7.24 -8.21
C PHE A 48 -17.23 8.42 -7.41
N SER A 49 -17.30 9.65 -7.94
CA SER A 49 -16.89 10.82 -7.15
C SER A 49 -17.70 11.02 -5.86
N GLU A 50 -18.93 10.49 -5.79
CA GLU A 50 -19.76 10.55 -4.59
C GLU A 50 -19.53 9.36 -3.62
N THR A 51 -19.14 8.18 -4.13
CA THR A 51 -19.08 6.94 -3.34
C THR A 51 -17.70 6.70 -2.70
N TYR A 52 -16.65 7.05 -3.43
CA TYR A 52 -15.27 6.91 -2.98
C TYR A 52 -14.84 8.21 -2.31
N GLN A 53 -13.96 8.10 -1.32
CA GLN A 53 -13.31 9.24 -0.69
C GLN A 53 -11.81 9.01 -0.73
N THR A 54 -11.08 10.06 -1.08
CA THR A 54 -9.62 10.04 -1.05
C THR A 54 -9.09 10.83 0.13
N VAL A 55 -8.35 10.17 1.02
CA VAL A 55 -7.77 10.76 2.24
C VAL A 55 -6.27 10.52 2.25
N GLY A 56 -5.49 11.59 2.49
CA GLY A 56 -4.08 11.52 2.80
C GLY A 56 -3.85 11.60 4.29
N ARG A 57 -3.08 10.66 4.85
CA ARG A 57 -2.60 10.70 6.22
C ARG A 57 -1.23 11.37 6.25
N ILE A 58 -1.05 12.31 7.17
CA ILE A 58 0.23 12.97 7.42
C ILE A 58 0.86 12.32 8.66
N GLU A 59 2.06 11.76 8.48
CA GLU A 59 2.81 11.07 9.51
C GLU A 59 4.19 11.71 9.65
N TYR A 60 4.64 11.93 10.88
CA TYR A 60 6.02 12.23 11.17
C TYR A 60 6.82 10.93 11.29
N ILE A 61 7.93 10.83 10.58
CA ILE A 61 8.79 9.65 10.58
C ILE A 61 10.03 9.94 11.42
N GLY A 62 9.83 9.89 12.75
CA GLY A 62 10.87 10.08 13.77
C GLY A 62 11.41 8.78 14.36
N SER A 63 12.19 8.88 15.46
CA SER A 63 12.66 7.69 16.21
C SER A 63 11.54 6.90 16.83
N GLU A 64 10.56 7.62 17.38
CA GLU A 64 9.48 7.00 18.12
C GLU A 64 8.42 6.48 17.16
N TYR A 65 8.61 6.60 15.83
CA TYR A 65 7.75 5.96 14.86
C TYR A 65 7.89 4.43 14.97
N PRO A 66 6.81 3.68 15.18
CA PRO A 66 5.40 4.07 15.04
C PRO A 66 4.60 3.96 16.37
N ASP A 67 5.20 4.32 17.50
CA ASP A 67 4.49 4.40 18.78
C ASP A 67 3.50 5.57 18.75
N GLU A 68 2.21 5.25 18.94
CA GLU A 68 1.12 6.23 18.91
C GLU A 68 1.05 7.09 20.19
N ASN A 69 1.73 6.68 21.27
CA ASN A 69 1.70 7.32 22.59
C ASN A 69 3.04 7.95 22.99
N ALA A 70 4.11 7.72 22.22
CA ALA A 70 5.43 8.26 22.54
C ALA A 70 5.49 9.79 22.39
N LEU A 71 6.26 10.42 23.27
CA LEU A 71 6.53 11.85 23.22
C LEU A 71 7.79 12.08 22.38
N ASP A 72 7.61 12.69 21.20
CA ASP A 72 8.71 13.07 20.31
C ASP A 72 8.71 14.60 20.11
N PRO A 73 9.72 15.32 20.65
CA PRO A 73 9.81 16.78 20.54
C PRO A 73 9.86 17.28 19.09
N TYR A 74 10.45 16.51 18.16
CA TYR A 74 10.52 16.89 16.75
C TYR A 74 9.18 16.66 16.04
N ALA A 75 8.44 15.63 16.45
CA ALA A 75 7.07 15.41 15.98
C ALA A 75 6.14 16.53 16.46
N GLU A 76 6.30 17.00 17.71
CA GLU A 76 5.57 18.16 18.25
C GLU A 76 5.93 19.45 17.51
N GLU A 77 7.20 19.67 17.19
CA GLU A 77 7.63 20.81 16.38
C GLU A 77 7.00 20.77 14.97
N ALA A 78 7.06 19.61 14.30
CA ALA A 78 6.43 19.41 12.99
C ALA A 78 4.91 19.60 13.05
N TYR A 79 4.26 19.12 14.11
CA TYR A 79 2.84 19.34 14.37
C TYR A 79 2.53 20.84 14.52
N GLY A 80 3.38 21.59 15.20
CA GLY A 80 3.27 23.05 15.35
C GLY A 80 3.44 23.80 14.02
N GLN A 81 4.44 23.41 13.21
CA GLN A 81 4.73 24.01 11.91
C GLN A 81 3.67 23.71 10.84
N LEU A 82 2.89 22.63 10.99
CA LEU A 82 1.87 22.22 10.03
C LEU A 82 0.76 23.29 9.89
N SER A 83 0.73 23.97 8.74
CA SER A 83 -0.22 25.04 8.43
C SER A 83 -1.45 24.53 7.68
N LEU A 84 -2.56 24.29 8.41
CA LEU A 84 -3.83 23.84 7.80
C LEU A 84 -4.33 24.80 6.71
N ASN A 85 -4.19 26.10 6.93
CA ASN A 85 -4.62 27.14 5.99
C ASN A 85 -3.88 27.09 4.64
N GLU A 86 -2.62 26.63 4.62
CA GLU A 86 -1.84 26.49 3.38
C GLU A 86 -2.22 25.21 2.65
N LEU A 87 -2.44 24.12 3.39
CA LEU A 87 -2.93 22.86 2.83
C LEU A 87 -4.31 23.06 2.17
N GLU A 88 -5.25 23.72 2.83
CA GLU A 88 -6.59 23.96 2.29
C GLU A 88 -6.63 24.93 1.09
N LYS A 89 -5.63 25.79 0.92
CA LYS A 89 -5.49 26.64 -0.28
C LYS A 89 -5.01 25.85 -1.50
N THR A 90 -4.49 24.64 -1.31
CA THR A 90 -3.96 23.82 -2.41
C THR A 90 -5.10 23.32 -3.29
N ALA A 91 -5.01 23.58 -4.61
CA ALA A 91 -6.03 23.17 -5.55
C ALA A 91 -6.21 21.64 -5.57
N GLY A 92 -7.39 21.16 -5.17
CA GLY A 92 -7.72 19.73 -5.07
C GLY A 92 -7.74 19.20 -3.63
N VAL A 93 -7.39 20.01 -2.63
CA VAL A 93 -7.66 19.74 -1.22
C VAL A 93 -9.06 20.23 -0.88
N LEU A 94 -9.89 19.37 -0.30
CA LEU A 94 -11.24 19.71 0.17
C LEU A 94 -11.24 20.15 1.63
N ARG A 95 -10.33 19.56 2.44
CA ARG A 95 -10.25 19.76 3.88
C ARG A 95 -8.90 19.30 4.42
N ALA A 96 -8.38 19.96 5.45
CA ALA A 96 -7.28 19.44 6.26
C ALA A 96 -7.59 19.56 7.75
N GLU A 97 -7.26 18.53 8.53
CA GLU A 97 -7.46 18.52 9.99
C GLU A 97 -6.19 17.99 10.68
N LYS A 98 -5.85 18.59 11.83
CA LYS A 98 -4.82 18.05 12.72
C LYS A 98 -5.40 16.94 13.59
N LYS A 99 -4.57 15.98 13.96
CA LYS A 99 -4.95 14.95 14.94
C LYS A 99 -5.12 15.64 16.30
N ASN A 100 -6.28 15.47 16.92
CA ASN A 100 -6.54 15.94 18.27
C ASN A 100 -7.05 14.77 19.12
N ILE A 101 -6.18 14.23 19.98
CA ILE A 101 -6.53 13.17 20.92
C ILE A 101 -6.34 13.68 22.34
N VAL A 102 -7.36 13.53 23.16
CA VAL A 102 -7.35 13.89 24.58
C VAL A 102 -7.60 12.63 25.39
N LYS A 103 -6.92 12.49 26.53
CA LYS A 103 -7.24 11.45 27.51
C LYS A 103 -8.37 11.92 28.39
N GLY A 104 -9.33 11.04 28.65
CA GLY A 104 -10.43 11.32 29.57
C GLY A 104 -10.76 10.11 30.42
N TYR A 105 -11.75 10.27 31.29
CA TYR A 105 -12.21 9.23 32.20
C TYR A 105 -13.73 9.21 32.28
N THR A 106 -14.29 8.01 32.47
CA THR A 106 -15.72 7.81 32.76
C THR A 106 -15.86 6.75 33.86
N GLU A 107 -16.81 6.96 34.76
CA GLU A 107 -17.02 6.05 35.88
C GLU A 107 -17.57 4.70 35.39
N GLY A 108 -17.01 3.60 35.90
CA GLY A 108 -17.45 2.23 35.62
C GLY A 108 -16.83 1.56 34.40
N PHE A 109 -15.95 2.25 33.65
CA PHE A 109 -15.17 1.64 32.57
C PHE A 109 -13.89 1.01 33.12
N HIS A 110 -13.54 -0.19 32.64
CA HIS A 110 -12.31 -0.88 33.01
C HIS A 110 -11.55 -1.39 31.79
N ARG A 111 -10.26 -1.02 31.68
CA ARG A 111 -9.38 -1.36 30.55
C ARG A 111 -8.64 -2.68 30.79
N TYR A 112 -8.76 -3.65 29.90
CA TYR A 112 -8.25 -5.02 30.11
C TYR A 112 -6.96 -5.36 29.34
N LYS A 113 -6.81 -4.93 28.09
CA LYS A 113 -5.77 -5.47 27.18
C LYS A 113 -4.78 -4.44 26.67
N SER A 114 -5.20 -3.20 26.45
CA SER A 114 -4.33 -2.13 25.96
C SER A 114 -3.26 -1.72 26.99
N GLN A 115 -2.35 -0.82 26.61
CA GLN A 115 -1.31 -0.31 27.51
C GLN A 115 -1.93 0.27 28.79
N ILE A 116 -1.48 -0.23 29.94
CA ILE A 116 -1.95 0.19 31.27
C ILE A 116 -0.74 0.74 32.01
N PRO A 117 -0.60 2.07 32.15
CA PRO A 117 0.63 2.71 32.63
C PRO A 117 1.10 2.22 34.00
N TYR A 118 0.17 2.10 34.95
CA TYR A 118 0.43 1.75 36.33
C TYR A 118 -0.16 0.37 36.67
N LYS A 119 -0.07 -0.60 35.73
CA LYS A 119 -0.70 -1.93 35.84
C LYS A 119 -0.36 -2.64 37.15
N ASN A 120 0.88 -2.49 37.61
CA ASN A 120 1.41 -3.17 38.79
C ASN A 120 1.34 -2.31 40.06
N TYR A 121 0.95 -1.04 39.98
CA TYR A 121 0.85 -0.19 41.17
C TYR A 121 -0.46 -0.41 41.91
N GLY A 122 -0.43 -0.17 43.21
CA GLY A 122 -1.59 -0.33 44.07
C GLY A 122 -1.49 0.46 45.37
N VAL A 123 -2.64 0.60 46.01
CA VAL A 123 -2.78 1.14 47.35
C VAL A 123 -3.50 0.11 48.20
N LEU A 124 -2.75 -0.54 49.08
CA LEU A 124 -3.17 -1.72 49.82
C LEU A 124 -3.38 -1.41 51.30
N ILE A 125 -4.40 -2.02 51.89
CA ILE A 125 -4.66 -1.98 53.33
C ILE A 125 -4.29 -3.33 53.94
N LEU A 126 -3.21 -3.32 54.71
CA LEU A 126 -2.59 -4.51 55.28
C LEU A 126 -2.92 -4.64 56.77
N THR A 127 -3.22 -5.86 57.19
CA THR A 127 -3.50 -6.23 58.58
C THR A 127 -2.59 -7.38 59.01
N SER A 128 -2.43 -7.56 60.32
CA SER A 128 -1.66 -8.68 60.89
C SER A 128 -0.26 -8.80 60.29
N VAL A 129 0.48 -7.68 60.27
CA VAL A 129 1.88 -7.65 59.81
C VAL A 129 2.73 -8.44 60.81
N HIS A 130 3.24 -9.59 60.38
CA HIS A 130 4.03 -10.54 61.16
C HIS A 130 5.54 -10.24 61.08
N SER A 131 6.32 -10.95 61.91
CA SER A 131 7.76 -10.78 62.15
C SER A 131 8.61 -10.44 60.90
N PRO A 132 9.69 -9.64 61.06
CA PRO A 132 10.54 -9.22 59.96
C PRO A 132 11.14 -10.41 59.20
N THR A 133 10.99 -10.42 57.89
CA THR A 133 11.64 -11.37 56.99
C THR A 133 13.11 -10.95 56.83
N MET A 134 14.04 -11.85 57.14
CA MET A 134 15.49 -11.63 56.94
C MET A 134 15.92 -12.22 55.60
N GLN A 135 16.79 -11.52 54.89
CA GLN A 135 17.43 -11.97 53.65
C GLN A 135 18.94 -11.92 53.81
N GLU A 136 19.60 -12.97 53.37
CA GLU A 136 21.05 -13.09 53.34
C GLU A 136 21.60 -12.30 52.14
N GLU A 137 22.52 -11.38 52.41
CA GLU A 137 23.23 -10.58 51.41
C GLU A 137 24.73 -10.87 51.49
N THR A 138 25.35 -11.17 50.35
CA THR A 138 26.80 -11.33 50.26
C THR A 138 27.48 -9.97 50.15
N VAL A 139 28.32 -9.63 51.12
CA VAL A 139 29.11 -8.40 51.15
C VAL A 139 30.56 -8.72 50.84
N TYR A 140 31.08 -8.11 49.77
CA TYR A 140 32.50 -8.16 49.44
C TYR A 140 33.28 -7.16 50.30
N LEU A 141 34.43 -7.60 50.80
CA LEU A 141 35.33 -6.84 51.66
C LEU A 141 36.50 -6.33 50.81
N ASP A 142 36.78 -5.02 50.92
CA ASP A 142 37.84 -4.35 50.17
C ASP A 142 39.25 -4.70 50.69
N ASP A 143 39.35 -5.05 51.98
CA ASP A 143 40.60 -5.43 52.67
C ASP A 143 40.48 -6.83 53.28
N VAL A 144 41.62 -7.43 53.65
CA VAL A 144 41.65 -8.72 54.36
C VAL A 144 40.93 -8.57 55.71
N PRO A 145 39.87 -9.36 55.99
CA PRO A 145 39.14 -9.25 57.25
C PRO A 145 40.03 -9.57 58.45
N GLU A 146 39.84 -8.82 59.54
CA GLU A 146 40.33 -9.24 60.86
C GLU A 146 39.50 -10.45 61.30
N PHE A 147 40.07 -11.64 61.18
CA PHE A 147 39.38 -12.88 61.54
C PHE A 147 39.24 -13.00 63.07
N PRO A 148 38.05 -13.33 63.59
CA PRO A 148 37.85 -13.61 65.01
C PRO A 148 38.51 -14.93 65.42
N ASP A 149 38.61 -15.20 66.74
CA ASP A 149 39.26 -16.41 67.26
C ASP A 149 38.58 -17.72 66.78
N THR A 150 37.31 -17.64 66.37
CA THR A 150 36.56 -18.74 65.74
C THR A 150 35.87 -18.26 64.48
N TYR A 151 36.17 -18.86 63.31
CA TYR A 151 35.59 -18.52 62.01
C TYR A 151 35.69 -19.68 61.03
N THR A 152 34.95 -19.60 59.92
CA THR A 152 35.18 -20.44 58.74
C THR A 152 35.53 -19.59 57.53
N LEU A 153 36.45 -20.08 56.71
CA LEU A 153 36.86 -19.47 55.45
C LEU A 153 36.75 -20.50 54.33
N LYS A 154 35.82 -20.31 53.41
CA LYS A 154 35.66 -21.16 52.24
C LYS A 154 36.40 -20.59 51.04
N ASP A 155 37.19 -21.41 50.39
CA ASP A 155 37.79 -21.10 49.09
C ASP A 155 36.74 -21.33 47.99
N ASP A 156 36.39 -20.30 47.23
CA ASP A 156 35.29 -20.38 46.25
C ASP A 156 35.62 -21.32 45.08
N VAL A 157 36.90 -21.52 44.80
CA VAL A 157 37.35 -22.29 43.63
C VAL A 157 37.59 -23.76 43.97
N THR A 158 38.31 -24.04 45.06
CA THR A 158 38.56 -25.42 45.50
C THR A 158 37.43 -25.98 46.37
N GLY A 159 36.56 -25.12 46.88
CA GLY A 159 35.50 -25.48 47.84
C GLY A 159 36.02 -25.87 49.23
N THR A 160 37.33 -25.82 49.47
CA THR A 160 37.95 -26.19 50.76
C THR A 160 37.55 -25.17 51.83
N VAL A 161 37.14 -25.64 53.01
CA VAL A 161 36.75 -24.79 54.14
C VAL A 161 37.82 -24.87 55.21
N THR A 162 38.47 -23.75 55.51
CA THR A 162 39.34 -23.60 56.67
C THR A 162 38.49 -23.23 57.88
N PHE A 163 38.39 -24.13 58.84
CA PHE A 163 37.72 -23.88 60.12
C PHE A 163 38.77 -23.54 61.18
N CYS A 164 38.69 -22.34 61.75
CA CYS A 164 39.56 -21.91 62.83
C CYS A 164 38.76 -21.84 64.13
N HIS A 165 39.29 -22.41 65.21
CA HIS A 165 38.72 -22.36 66.55
C HIS A 165 39.83 -22.25 67.60
N ASP A 166 39.76 -21.25 68.48
CA ASP A 166 40.79 -20.94 69.49
C ASP A 166 42.21 -20.86 68.91
N GLY A 167 42.34 -20.23 67.73
CA GLY A 167 43.62 -20.05 67.04
C GLY A 167 44.21 -21.32 66.40
N ARG A 168 43.46 -22.42 66.35
CA ARG A 168 43.83 -23.63 65.60
C ARG A 168 43.02 -23.71 64.31
N ALA A 169 43.69 -23.71 63.16
CA ALA A 169 43.07 -23.88 61.86
C ALA A 169 43.11 -25.34 61.40
N GLU A 170 41.97 -25.86 60.98
CA GLU A 170 41.78 -27.16 60.34
C GLU A 170 41.22 -26.96 58.93
N GLU A 171 41.85 -27.56 57.92
CA GLU A 171 41.35 -27.53 56.55
C GLU A 171 40.42 -28.73 56.29
N ILE A 172 39.18 -28.44 55.90
CA ILE A 172 38.15 -29.41 55.58
C ILE A 172 37.96 -29.41 54.05
N PRO A 173 38.46 -30.43 53.34
CA PRO A 173 38.38 -30.49 51.88
C PRO A 173 36.96 -30.79 51.38
N CYS A 174 36.64 -30.26 50.19
CA CYS A 174 35.39 -30.51 49.49
C CYS A 174 35.61 -31.42 48.29
N PHE A 175 34.75 -32.43 48.16
CA PHE A 175 34.76 -33.41 47.08
C PHE A 175 33.45 -33.35 46.29
N ILE A 176 33.54 -33.48 44.98
CA ILE A 176 32.40 -33.59 44.08
C ILE A 176 32.18 -35.07 43.78
N TYR A 177 31.01 -35.59 44.14
CA TYR A 177 30.63 -36.97 43.85
C TYR A 177 29.93 -37.05 42.49
N ASP A 178 30.48 -37.85 41.59
CA ASP A 178 29.84 -38.20 40.32
C ASP A 178 29.13 -39.56 40.44
N SER A 179 27.80 -39.51 40.36
CA SER A 179 26.94 -40.70 40.43
C SER A 179 27.09 -41.68 39.27
N MET A 180 27.62 -41.24 38.12
CA MET A 180 27.81 -42.06 36.92
C MET A 180 29.09 -42.89 36.99
N THR A 181 30.16 -42.31 37.50
CA THR A 181 31.49 -42.95 37.63
C THR A 181 31.73 -43.53 39.02
N GLN A 182 30.92 -43.16 40.02
CA GLN A 182 31.08 -43.52 41.44
C GLN A 182 32.43 -43.06 42.01
N THR A 183 32.98 -41.96 41.49
CA THR A 183 34.25 -41.37 41.94
C THR A 183 34.01 -40.04 42.64
N TYR A 184 34.97 -39.65 43.49
CA TYR A 184 34.99 -38.37 44.19
C TYR A 184 36.13 -37.53 43.65
N THR A 185 35.85 -36.36 43.10
CA THR A 185 36.87 -35.48 42.54
C THR A 185 37.12 -34.31 43.48
N ARG A 186 38.38 -33.99 43.74
CA ARG A 186 38.81 -32.78 44.45
C ARG A 186 39.54 -31.86 43.50
N ILE A 187 39.19 -30.57 43.55
CA ILE A 187 39.88 -29.52 42.81
C ILE A 187 41.01 -28.99 43.70
N LEU A 188 42.24 -29.05 43.19
CA LEU A 188 43.44 -28.50 43.81
C LEU A 188 43.96 -27.33 42.97
N PHE A 189 44.59 -26.37 43.63
CA PHE A 189 45.21 -25.23 42.98
C PHE A 189 46.69 -25.17 43.36
N GLY A 190 47.58 -25.30 42.37
CA GLY A 190 49.04 -25.30 42.54
C GLY A 190 49.72 -24.77 41.28
N ASP A 191 50.86 -24.08 41.43
CA ASP A 191 51.63 -23.50 40.31
C ASP A 191 50.83 -22.62 39.33
N GLY A 192 49.72 -22.03 39.78
CA GLY A 192 48.84 -21.18 38.97
C GLY A 192 47.88 -21.94 38.04
N VAL A 193 47.77 -23.27 38.18
CA VAL A 193 46.91 -24.12 37.34
C VAL A 193 46.01 -24.99 38.24
N TYR A 194 44.81 -25.28 37.74
CA TYR A 194 43.85 -26.17 38.39
C TYR A 194 44.19 -27.63 38.08
N HIS A 195 44.23 -28.45 39.13
CA HIS A 195 44.41 -29.89 39.02
C HIS A 195 43.21 -30.59 39.64
N GLU A 196 42.62 -31.53 38.91
CA GLU A 196 41.59 -32.42 39.43
C GLU A 196 42.24 -33.74 39.82
N GLU A 197 41.99 -34.17 41.05
CA GLU A 197 42.40 -35.49 41.54
C GLU A 197 41.16 -36.31 41.88
N GLU A 198 41.15 -37.56 41.40
CA GLU A 198 40.09 -38.53 41.69
C GLU A 198 40.45 -39.38 42.90
N TYR A 199 39.44 -39.61 43.74
CA TYR A 199 39.51 -40.38 44.98
C TYR A 199 38.43 -41.45 44.99
N THR A 200 38.76 -42.58 45.60
CA THR A 200 37.77 -43.61 45.99
C THR A 200 37.25 -43.33 47.40
N GLU A 201 36.07 -43.87 47.75
CA GLU A 201 35.44 -43.64 49.05
C GLU A 201 36.35 -43.98 50.25
N ALA A 202 37.25 -44.96 50.09
CA ALA A 202 38.20 -45.38 51.13
C ALA A 202 39.38 -44.42 51.35
N GLU A 203 39.65 -43.53 50.38
CA GLU A 203 40.74 -42.55 50.42
C GLU A 203 40.28 -41.19 50.96
N LEU A 204 38.98 -41.03 51.23
CA LEU A 204 38.41 -39.79 51.72
C LEU A 204 38.78 -39.52 53.19
N PRO A 205 39.15 -38.28 53.53
CA PRO A 205 39.43 -37.89 54.90
C PRO A 205 38.16 -37.93 55.77
N VAL A 206 38.36 -38.12 57.08
CA VAL A 206 37.26 -38.25 58.06
C VAL A 206 36.38 -37.00 58.09
N ASN A 207 37.00 -35.82 58.13
CA ASN A 207 36.33 -34.52 58.05
C ASN A 207 36.35 -34.04 56.60
N ARG A 208 35.17 -33.86 56.00
CA ARG A 208 35.03 -33.49 54.58
C ARG A 208 33.67 -32.91 54.23
N TYR A 209 33.63 -32.19 53.11
CA TYR A 209 32.43 -31.82 52.39
C TYR A 209 32.22 -32.73 51.18
N ILE A 210 30.98 -33.14 50.92
CA ILE A 210 30.60 -33.87 49.69
C ILE A 210 29.49 -33.11 48.98
N ARG A 211 29.76 -32.69 47.74
CA ARG A 211 28.76 -32.09 46.84
C ARG A 211 28.29 -33.13 45.83
N ASN A 212 26.98 -33.31 45.70
CA ASN A 212 26.40 -34.16 44.66
C ASN A 212 26.21 -33.33 43.38
N SER A 213 26.47 -33.89 42.19
CA SER A 213 26.24 -33.21 40.91
C SER A 213 24.79 -32.74 40.68
N ILE A 214 23.83 -33.29 41.44
CA ILE A 214 22.39 -32.96 41.32
C ILE A 214 21.91 -32.01 42.43
N SER A 215 22.62 -31.86 43.56
CA SER A 215 22.23 -30.97 44.66
C SER A 215 23.15 -29.76 44.78
N SER A 216 22.57 -28.57 44.94
CA SER A 216 23.33 -27.32 45.03
C SER A 216 24.11 -27.14 46.34
N GLN A 217 23.69 -27.77 47.43
CA GLN A 217 24.33 -27.66 48.75
C GLN A 217 25.23 -28.88 49.06
N PRO A 218 26.50 -28.67 49.47
CA PRO A 218 27.40 -29.74 49.91
C PRO A 218 27.02 -30.23 51.32
N VAL A 219 27.24 -31.51 51.60
CA VAL A 219 26.98 -32.13 52.91
C VAL A 219 28.27 -32.20 53.71
N LEU A 220 28.29 -31.59 54.90
CA LEU A 220 29.40 -31.68 55.84
C LEU A 220 29.36 -33.00 56.61
N THR A 221 30.50 -33.70 56.66
CA THR A 221 30.78 -34.73 57.66
C THR A 221 31.95 -34.23 58.50
N TYR A 222 31.70 -33.90 59.77
CA TYR A 222 32.70 -33.35 60.68
C TYR A 222 32.60 -33.99 62.07
N TYR A 223 33.75 -34.37 62.63
CA TYR A 223 33.89 -34.96 63.96
C TYR A 223 34.81 -34.10 64.83
N GLY A 224 34.26 -33.01 65.36
CA GLY A 224 34.93 -32.14 66.33
C GLY A 224 33.93 -31.59 67.35
N ASP A 225 34.44 -30.92 68.39
CA ASP A 225 33.64 -30.48 69.53
C ASP A 225 32.69 -29.30 69.20
N LEU A 226 32.97 -28.56 68.13
CA LEU A 226 32.15 -27.44 67.63
C LEU A 226 31.85 -27.65 66.14
N ASN A 227 30.59 -27.48 65.73
CA ASN A 227 30.18 -27.66 64.34
C ASN A 227 30.59 -26.44 63.49
N PRO A 228 31.38 -26.60 62.40
CA PRO A 228 31.77 -25.51 61.51
C PRO A 228 30.59 -24.76 60.87
N GLU A 229 29.40 -25.36 60.79
CA GLU A 229 28.18 -24.78 60.23
C GLU A 229 27.23 -24.17 61.28
N ASP A 230 27.68 -23.99 62.52
CA ASP A 230 26.87 -23.33 63.54
C ASP A 230 26.57 -21.86 63.14
N PRO A 231 25.29 -21.43 63.08
CA PRO A 231 24.92 -20.06 62.71
C PRO A 231 25.58 -18.95 63.55
N GLY A 232 26.10 -19.29 64.73
CA GLY A 232 26.85 -18.36 65.58
C GLY A 232 28.29 -18.09 65.12
N ILE A 233 28.80 -18.82 64.11
CA ILE A 233 30.19 -18.73 63.63
C ILE A 233 30.24 -17.83 62.38
N PRO A 234 31.13 -16.82 62.34
CA PRO A 234 31.32 -16.00 61.14
C PRO A 234 31.82 -16.84 59.95
N HIS A 235 31.12 -16.74 58.82
CA HIS A 235 31.46 -17.40 57.57
C HIS A 235 32.02 -16.39 56.56
N TYR A 236 33.22 -16.69 56.04
CA TYR A 236 33.87 -15.92 55.00
C TYR A 236 34.09 -16.79 53.76
N VAL A 237 34.06 -16.17 52.58
CA VAL A 237 34.42 -16.79 51.31
C VAL A 237 35.59 -16.02 50.72
N TYR A 238 36.60 -16.73 50.23
CA TYR A 238 37.72 -16.16 49.51
C TYR A 238 37.61 -16.50 48.03
N ASP A 239 37.46 -15.46 47.21
CA ASP A 239 37.46 -15.58 45.75
C ASP A 239 38.89 -15.39 45.23
N ARG A 240 39.48 -16.46 44.70
CA ARG A 240 40.84 -16.45 44.13
C ARG A 240 40.95 -15.67 42.83
N ASN A 241 39.89 -15.57 42.03
CA ASN A 241 39.94 -14.91 40.73
C ASN A 241 40.01 -13.39 40.89
N THR A 242 39.27 -12.86 41.87
CA THR A 242 39.24 -11.42 42.17
C THR A 242 40.18 -11.03 43.33
N ASN A 243 40.73 -12.02 44.03
CA ASN A 243 41.56 -11.87 45.23
C ASN A 243 40.86 -11.04 46.34
N ARG A 244 39.58 -11.32 46.58
CA ARG A 244 38.72 -10.63 47.55
C ARG A 244 38.07 -11.59 48.52
N TYR A 245 37.70 -11.08 49.69
CA TYR A 245 36.91 -11.82 50.68
C TYR A 245 35.46 -11.36 50.62
N SER A 246 34.53 -12.24 50.94
CA SER A 246 33.12 -11.88 51.15
C SER A 246 32.56 -12.56 52.39
N THR A 247 31.49 -12.01 52.94
CA THR A 247 30.75 -12.60 54.06
C THR A 247 29.25 -12.45 53.81
N THR A 248 28.45 -13.28 54.48
CA THR A 248 26.99 -13.21 54.37
C THR A 248 26.42 -12.49 55.58
N VAL A 249 25.73 -11.39 55.35
CA VAL A 249 25.02 -10.64 56.39
C VAL A 249 23.52 -10.79 56.20
N SER A 250 22.81 -11.13 57.26
CA SER A 250 21.34 -11.10 57.27
C SER A 250 20.86 -9.66 57.41
N ARG A 251 20.24 -9.12 56.36
CA ARG A 251 19.51 -7.84 56.40
C ARG A 251 18.02 -8.08 56.40
N MET A 252 17.30 -7.17 57.03
CA MET A 252 15.84 -7.17 56.99
C MET A 252 15.35 -6.84 55.57
N SER A 253 14.57 -7.74 54.99
CA SER A 253 14.04 -7.66 53.61
C SER A 253 12.59 -7.16 53.55
N GLY A 254 11.82 -7.38 54.62
CA GLY A 254 10.41 -7.00 54.63
C GLY A 254 9.59 -7.62 55.76
N TYR A 255 8.29 -7.74 55.53
CA TYR A 255 7.31 -8.34 56.43
C TYR A 255 6.36 -9.26 55.68
N ILE A 256 5.66 -10.12 56.41
CA ILE A 256 4.50 -10.86 55.89
C ILE A 256 3.24 -10.21 56.43
N ALA A 257 2.28 -9.88 55.57
CA ALA A 257 1.03 -9.24 55.96
C ALA A 257 -0.17 -9.86 55.26
N TYR A 258 -1.36 -9.68 55.84
CA TYR A 258 -2.62 -10.06 55.22
C TYR A 258 -3.28 -8.86 54.55
N LEU A 259 -3.60 -9.00 53.27
CA LEU A 259 -4.37 -8.00 52.54
C LEU A 259 -5.83 -8.01 53.00
N SER A 260 -6.25 -6.97 53.72
CA SER A 260 -7.62 -6.80 54.16
C SER A 260 -8.50 -6.36 52.99
N TYR A 261 -8.13 -5.24 52.36
CA TYR A 261 -8.71 -4.75 51.11
C TYR A 261 -7.73 -3.82 50.40
N ALA A 262 -7.98 -3.54 49.13
CA ALA A 262 -7.26 -2.50 48.40
C ALA A 262 -8.15 -1.26 48.25
N LEU A 263 -7.56 -0.07 48.42
CA LEU A 263 -8.18 1.17 47.93
C LEU A 263 -8.14 1.17 46.40
N TYR A 264 -7.01 0.75 45.83
CA TYR A 264 -6.88 0.42 44.41
C TYR A 264 -5.93 -0.79 44.24
N SER A 265 -6.37 -1.78 43.47
CA SER A 265 -5.52 -2.85 42.96
C SER A 265 -6.18 -3.47 41.74
N ARG A 266 -5.39 -3.75 40.70
CA ARG A 266 -5.86 -4.48 39.52
C ARG A 266 -5.98 -5.99 39.79
N THR A 267 -5.15 -6.53 40.67
CA THR A 267 -5.26 -7.90 41.15
C THR A 267 -6.39 -7.94 42.18
N ASN A 268 -7.51 -8.56 41.83
CA ASN A 268 -8.73 -8.57 42.65
C ASN A 268 -8.64 -9.61 43.78
N ASP A 269 -7.55 -9.56 44.53
CA ASP A 269 -7.21 -10.52 45.56
C ASP A 269 -7.63 -9.95 46.92
N ARG A 270 -8.52 -10.65 47.62
CA ARG A 270 -8.93 -10.32 49.00
C ARG A 270 -8.51 -11.46 49.92
N ASN A 271 -8.07 -11.13 51.12
CA ASN A 271 -7.61 -12.09 52.13
C ASN A 271 -6.45 -12.99 51.66
N VAL A 272 -5.53 -12.44 50.87
CA VAL A 272 -4.32 -13.13 50.43
C VAL A 272 -3.13 -12.68 51.28
N LEU A 273 -2.21 -13.61 51.54
CA LEU A 273 -0.96 -13.36 52.24
C LEU A 273 0.02 -12.68 51.27
N ILE A 274 0.53 -11.51 51.67
CA ILE A 274 1.43 -10.68 50.87
C ILE A 274 2.79 -10.59 51.57
N HIS A 275 3.86 -10.79 50.80
CA HIS A 275 5.22 -10.45 51.22
C HIS A 275 5.47 -8.98 50.91
N LEU A 276 5.53 -8.18 51.96
CA LEU A 276 5.77 -6.75 51.87
C LEU A 276 7.27 -6.45 51.93
N ARG A 277 7.86 -5.96 50.85
CA ARG A 277 9.25 -5.50 50.81
C ARG A 277 9.33 -4.02 51.14
N THR A 278 10.16 -3.64 52.10
CA THR A 278 10.28 -2.24 52.53
C THR A 278 11.09 -1.37 51.58
N GLY A 279 11.91 -1.97 50.71
CA GLY A 279 12.81 -1.22 49.82
C GLY A 279 13.72 -0.29 50.64
N GLU A 280 13.91 0.94 50.15
CA GLU A 280 14.67 2.00 50.84
C GLU A 280 13.83 2.79 51.87
N VAL A 281 12.54 2.45 52.04
CA VAL A 281 11.63 3.20 52.91
C VAL A 281 11.79 2.71 54.36
N PRO A 282 12.10 3.60 55.33
CA PRO A 282 12.21 3.22 56.73
C PRO A 282 10.84 2.88 57.30
N PHE A 283 10.52 1.59 57.39
CA PHE A 283 9.25 1.09 57.93
C PHE A 283 9.45 0.03 59.01
N THR A 284 8.96 0.31 60.22
CA THR A 284 8.89 -0.66 61.32
C THR A 284 7.45 -0.98 61.67
N ALA A 285 7.00 -2.22 61.46
CA ALA A 285 5.64 -2.63 61.75
C ALA A 285 5.46 -3.02 63.23
N GLU A 286 4.33 -2.63 63.82
CA GLU A 286 3.88 -3.07 65.12
C GLU A 286 2.78 -4.14 64.99
N GLU A 287 2.88 -5.18 65.82
CA GLU A 287 1.95 -6.31 65.76
C GLU A 287 0.53 -5.89 66.15
N GLY A 288 -0.48 -6.33 65.38
CA GLY A 288 -1.90 -6.04 65.61
C GLY A 288 -2.39 -4.69 65.06
N ARG A 289 -1.55 -3.91 64.37
CA ARG A 289 -1.94 -2.66 63.71
C ARG A 289 -2.34 -2.87 62.24
N THR A 290 -3.04 -1.88 61.68
CA THR A 290 -3.46 -1.84 60.26
C THR A 290 -2.73 -0.72 59.55
N TYR A 291 -2.13 -1.02 58.40
CA TYR A 291 -1.33 -0.06 57.64
C TYR A 291 -1.89 0.16 56.24
N ALA A 292 -1.94 1.42 55.80
CA ALA A 292 -2.10 1.77 54.40
C ALA A 292 -0.72 1.84 53.75
N VAL A 293 -0.55 1.17 52.61
CA VAL A 293 0.74 1.05 51.92
C VAL A 293 0.57 1.36 50.44
N HIS A 294 1.45 2.20 49.93
CA HIS A 294 1.59 2.53 48.53
C HIS A 294 2.81 1.83 47.93
N GLY A 295 2.67 1.30 46.72
CA GLY A 295 3.72 0.51 46.11
C GLY A 295 3.33 -0.17 44.81
N SER A 296 4.11 -1.17 44.43
CA SER A 296 3.84 -2.00 43.26
C SER A 296 4.00 -3.49 43.53
N PHE A 297 3.19 -4.29 42.84
CA PHE A 297 3.35 -5.73 42.76
C PHE A 297 4.59 -6.07 41.95
N VAL A 298 5.35 -7.04 42.45
CA VAL A 298 6.58 -7.54 41.82
C VAL A 298 6.43 -9.04 41.64
N ASP A 299 6.91 -9.56 40.52
CA ASP A 299 6.92 -11.00 40.28
C ASP A 299 7.94 -11.66 41.23
N GLY A 300 7.46 -12.61 42.03
CA GLY A 300 8.28 -13.34 42.98
C GLY A 300 8.52 -14.77 42.52
N ASN A 301 9.70 -15.33 42.81
CA ASN A 301 10.02 -16.76 42.61
C ASN A 301 9.18 -17.73 43.49
N THR A 302 8.16 -17.24 44.20
CA THR A 302 7.30 -18.03 45.09
C THR A 302 5.83 -17.84 44.69
N SER A 303 4.97 -18.81 45.04
CA SER A 303 3.52 -18.74 44.78
C SER A 303 2.76 -17.66 45.56
N ASN A 304 3.46 -16.79 46.31
CA ASN A 304 2.87 -15.73 47.11
C ASN A 304 3.02 -14.37 46.41
N LEU A 305 2.03 -13.50 46.57
CA LEU A 305 2.08 -12.12 46.06
C LEU A 305 3.16 -11.32 46.80
N VAL A 306 4.04 -10.67 46.04
CA VAL A 306 5.07 -9.76 46.57
C VAL A 306 4.68 -8.32 46.25
N PHE A 307 4.71 -7.45 47.25
CA PHE A 307 4.40 -6.03 47.12
C PHE A 307 5.55 -5.20 47.68
N GLU A 308 6.13 -4.33 46.86
CA GLU A 308 7.24 -3.47 47.25
C GLU A 308 6.75 -2.05 47.52
N ILE A 309 7.13 -1.50 48.67
CA ILE A 309 6.81 -0.14 49.06
C ILE A 309 7.59 0.84 48.18
N ARG A 310 6.88 1.73 47.49
CA ARG A 310 7.46 2.75 46.63
C ARG A 310 7.05 4.13 47.13
N PRO A 311 7.96 5.13 47.12
CA PRO A 311 7.58 6.50 47.45
C PRO A 311 6.51 7.04 46.47
N PHE A 312 5.73 8.01 46.93
CA PHE A 312 4.82 8.76 46.05
C PHE A 312 5.64 9.67 45.12
N GLU A 313 5.22 9.81 43.86
CA GLU A 313 5.87 10.72 42.92
C GLU A 313 5.51 12.18 43.25
N ASN A 314 6.51 13.06 43.40
CA ASN A 314 6.28 14.48 43.73
C ASN A 314 5.56 14.74 45.07
N ASN A 315 5.60 13.81 46.03
CA ASN A 315 5.04 14.00 47.37
C ASN A 315 5.96 13.41 48.45
N ASP A 316 6.33 14.22 49.44
CA ASP A 316 7.24 13.84 50.54
C ASP A 316 6.58 13.00 51.65
N THR A 317 5.29 12.70 51.51
CA THR A 317 4.56 11.86 52.47
C THR A 317 5.12 10.44 52.46
N LEU A 318 5.24 9.83 53.64
CA LEU A 318 5.68 8.43 53.72
C LEU A 318 4.66 7.53 53.00
N PRO A 319 5.11 6.58 52.15
CA PRO A 319 4.24 5.66 51.42
C PRO A 319 3.63 4.57 52.33
N VAL A 320 3.73 4.72 53.65
CA VAL A 320 3.16 3.85 54.66
C VAL A 320 2.60 4.70 55.80
N ALA A 321 1.36 4.41 56.21
CA ALA A 321 0.74 5.05 57.36
C ALA A 321 -0.03 4.04 58.21
N ASP A 322 0.03 4.20 59.53
CA ASP A 322 -0.82 3.48 60.47
C ASP A 322 -2.21 4.09 60.47
N ILE A 323 -3.21 3.28 60.14
CA ILE A 323 -4.61 3.68 60.00
C ILE A 323 -5.51 2.90 60.95
N THR A 324 -4.94 2.33 62.02
CA THR A 324 -5.66 1.53 63.00
C THR A 324 -6.84 2.32 63.59
N GLY A 325 -8.07 1.86 63.35
CA GLY A 325 -9.29 2.49 63.83
C GLY A 325 -9.87 3.59 62.93
N MET A 326 -9.30 3.82 61.75
CA MET A 326 -9.84 4.75 60.73
C MET A 326 -10.93 4.07 59.89
N GLU A 327 -12.00 4.81 59.57
CA GLU A 327 -13.05 4.33 58.66
C GLU A 327 -12.58 4.38 57.19
N ARG A 328 -13.14 3.51 56.34
CA ARG A 328 -12.72 3.36 54.94
C ARG A 328 -12.94 4.64 54.14
N GLU A 329 -14.03 5.33 54.41
CA GLU A 329 -14.43 6.57 53.76
C GLU A 329 -13.44 7.70 54.06
N SER A 330 -12.88 7.75 55.28
CA SER A 330 -11.87 8.75 55.65
C SER A 330 -10.53 8.55 54.94
N LEU A 331 -10.22 7.33 54.48
CA LEU A 331 -8.98 7.06 53.74
C LEU A 331 -9.00 7.65 52.33
N LYS A 332 -10.19 7.84 51.75
CA LYS A 332 -10.33 8.48 50.42
C LYS A 332 -9.89 9.94 50.43
N GLU A 333 -9.99 10.62 51.57
CA GLU A 333 -9.57 12.02 51.74
C GLU A 333 -8.07 12.17 52.07
N THR A 334 -7.31 11.07 52.06
CA THR A 334 -5.86 11.07 52.30
C THR A 334 -5.08 10.93 51.00
N VAL A 335 -3.75 11.16 51.03
CA VAL A 335 -2.84 10.92 49.90
C VAL A 335 -2.98 9.50 49.33
N PHE A 336 -3.29 8.49 50.16
CA PHE A 336 -3.55 7.13 49.70
C PHE A 336 -4.82 7.01 48.85
N GLY A 337 -5.86 7.77 49.20
CA GLY A 337 -7.09 7.89 48.42
C GLY A 337 -6.85 8.62 47.09
N GLU A 338 -6.16 9.75 47.14
CA GLU A 338 -5.79 10.54 45.95
C GLU A 338 -5.01 9.69 44.94
N TYR A 339 -4.03 8.91 45.39
CA TYR A 339 -3.26 8.01 44.52
C TYR A 339 -4.06 6.80 44.04
N ALA A 340 -5.00 6.31 44.85
CA ALA A 340 -5.90 5.23 44.43
C ALA A 340 -6.81 5.70 43.28
N ASP A 341 -7.40 6.90 43.41
CA ASP A 341 -8.23 7.51 42.36
C ASP A 341 -7.37 7.84 41.13
N PHE A 342 -6.16 8.39 41.32
CA PHE A 342 -5.20 8.62 40.23
C PHE A 342 -4.89 7.35 39.44
N TYR A 343 -4.61 6.23 40.10
CA TYR A 343 -4.35 4.97 39.40
C TYR A 343 -5.59 4.41 38.72
N GLU A 344 -6.78 4.57 39.32
CA GLU A 344 -8.03 4.19 38.68
C GLU A 344 -8.27 4.98 37.38
N GLU A 345 -8.05 6.30 37.40
CA GLU A 345 -8.19 7.17 36.23
C GLU A 345 -7.12 6.88 35.16
N GLN A 346 -5.85 6.83 35.55
CA GLN A 346 -4.74 6.66 34.60
C GLN A 346 -4.69 5.27 33.97
N ASN A 347 -5.15 4.23 34.67
CA ASN A 347 -5.19 2.87 34.12
C ASN A 347 -6.45 2.60 33.28
N ASN A 348 -7.55 3.31 33.56
CA ASN A 348 -8.83 3.16 32.84
C ASN A 348 -9.15 4.38 31.96
N TYR A 349 -8.11 5.07 31.47
CA TYR A 349 -8.30 6.20 30.59
C TYR A 349 -9.06 5.80 29.32
N LEU A 350 -9.86 6.74 28.83
CA LEU A 350 -10.45 6.74 27.49
C LEU A 350 -9.59 7.61 26.59
N SER A 351 -9.43 7.20 25.34
CA SER A 351 -8.80 7.98 24.29
C SER A 351 -9.91 8.65 23.48
N ILE A 352 -9.99 9.97 23.53
CA ILE A 352 -11.00 10.75 22.82
C ILE A 352 -10.37 11.39 21.60
N SER A 353 -10.73 10.88 20.42
CA SER A 353 -10.34 11.42 19.13
C SER A 353 -11.35 12.45 18.64
N PHE A 354 -10.97 13.72 18.62
CA PHE A 354 -11.80 14.80 18.10
C PHE A 354 -11.62 14.94 16.59
N SER A 355 -12.73 14.86 15.86
CA SER A 355 -12.78 15.09 14.43
C SER A 355 -14.14 15.64 14.05
N GLN A 356 -14.15 16.56 13.09
CA GLN A 356 -15.40 17.11 12.58
C GLN A 356 -16.05 16.21 11.51
N ASP A 357 -15.33 15.18 11.04
CA ASP A 357 -15.86 14.13 10.17
C ASP A 357 -15.23 12.78 10.53
N ILE A 358 -15.87 12.11 11.50
CA ILE A 358 -15.43 10.82 12.04
C ILE A 358 -15.28 9.76 10.93
N SER A 359 -16.07 9.83 9.86
CA SER A 359 -16.03 8.83 8.78
C SER A 359 -14.71 8.84 7.98
N LEU A 360 -13.96 9.95 8.05
CA LEU A 360 -12.66 10.11 7.39
C LEU A 360 -11.48 9.64 8.25
N LEU A 361 -11.70 9.42 9.55
CA LEU A 361 -10.66 8.87 10.41
C LEU A 361 -10.26 7.49 9.93
N GLU A 362 -8.97 7.19 9.99
CA GLU A 362 -8.40 5.97 9.46
C GLU A 362 -9.16 4.69 9.84
N PRO A 363 -9.56 4.46 11.11
CA PRO A 363 -10.23 3.22 11.48
C PRO A 363 -11.54 2.99 10.70
N PHE A 364 -12.29 4.05 10.43
CA PHE A 364 -13.54 3.99 9.66
C PHE A 364 -13.29 4.03 8.15
N HIS A 365 -12.37 4.88 7.70
CA HIS A 365 -12.05 5.04 6.29
C HIS A 365 -11.44 3.77 5.67
N GLN A 366 -10.61 3.06 6.44
CA GLN A 366 -9.99 1.79 6.03
C GLN A 366 -10.83 0.56 6.40
N GLY A 367 -11.91 0.72 7.16
CA GLY A 367 -12.77 -0.38 7.58
C GLY A 367 -12.18 -1.29 8.66
N TYR A 368 -11.24 -0.80 9.47
CA TYR A 368 -10.76 -1.48 10.68
C TYR A 368 -11.80 -1.49 11.80
N LEU A 369 -12.68 -0.49 11.80
CA LEU A 369 -13.82 -0.37 12.69
C LEU A 369 -15.07 -0.14 11.83
N VAL A 370 -16.07 -1.01 11.99
CA VAL A 370 -17.37 -0.85 11.36
C VAL A 370 -18.41 -0.42 12.38
N LEU A 371 -19.29 0.49 11.96
CA LEU A 371 -20.44 0.90 12.77
C LEU A 371 -21.46 -0.26 12.85
N LYS A 372 -21.69 -0.78 14.06
CA LYS A 372 -22.66 -1.85 14.33
C LYS A 372 -24.07 -1.30 14.52
N GLU A 373 -24.18 -0.17 15.23
CA GLU A 373 -25.46 0.48 15.54
C GLU A 373 -25.37 2.00 15.38
N GLY A 374 -26.49 2.64 15.02
CA GLY A 374 -26.59 4.10 14.91
C GLY A 374 -26.08 4.67 13.58
N ARG A 375 -25.46 5.85 13.62
CA ARG A 375 -24.89 6.56 12.46
C ARG A 375 -23.67 7.40 12.85
N TYR A 376 -22.88 7.82 11.86
CA TYR A 376 -21.91 8.90 12.07
C TYR A 376 -22.60 10.25 12.36
N PRO A 377 -21.95 11.13 13.14
CA PRO A 377 -22.34 12.52 13.28
C PRO A 377 -22.49 13.24 11.94
N LYS A 378 -23.48 14.13 11.85
CA LYS A 378 -23.70 14.98 10.67
C LYS A 378 -22.96 16.30 10.84
N LYS A 379 -22.59 16.90 9.72
CA LYS A 379 -21.94 18.22 9.68
C LYS A 379 -22.77 19.26 10.45
N GLY A 380 -22.14 19.88 11.46
CA GLY A 380 -22.74 20.91 12.31
C GLY A 380 -23.40 20.41 13.60
N GLU A 381 -23.49 19.09 13.81
CA GLU A 381 -23.78 18.51 15.13
C GLU A 381 -22.60 18.77 16.08
N ASP A 382 -22.89 18.83 17.37
CA ASP A 382 -21.96 19.27 18.42
C ASP A 382 -22.20 18.46 19.69
N ASN A 383 -21.15 18.19 20.45
CA ASN A 383 -21.15 17.29 21.62
C ASN A 383 -21.80 15.93 21.33
N VAL A 384 -21.42 15.33 20.21
CA VAL A 384 -21.86 13.99 19.78
C VAL A 384 -20.66 13.07 19.61
N CYS A 385 -20.83 11.78 19.89
CA CYS A 385 -19.75 10.80 19.77
C CYS A 385 -20.18 9.48 19.13
N VAL A 386 -19.18 8.72 18.69
CA VAL A 386 -19.24 7.30 18.36
C VAL A 386 -18.30 6.59 19.32
N ILE A 387 -18.78 5.52 19.96
CA ILE A 387 -18.01 4.79 20.98
C ILE A 387 -17.69 3.38 20.51
N ASP A 388 -16.60 2.82 21.04
CA ASP A 388 -16.24 1.43 20.78
C ASP A 388 -17.26 0.44 21.38
N GLY A 389 -17.38 -0.73 20.74
CA GLY A 389 -18.35 -1.75 21.15
C GLY A 389 -18.08 -2.36 22.54
N LEU A 390 -16.82 -2.40 22.99
CA LEU A 390 -16.47 -2.94 24.31
C LEU A 390 -16.86 -1.96 25.42
N LEU A 391 -16.58 -0.67 25.25
CA LEU A 391 -17.03 0.39 26.15
C LEU A 391 -18.56 0.40 26.26
N ALA A 392 -19.26 0.37 25.12
CA ALA A 392 -20.71 0.30 25.10
C ALA A 392 -21.26 -0.94 25.82
N GLY A 393 -20.61 -2.09 25.64
CA GLY A 393 -20.97 -3.35 26.29
C GLY A 393 -20.77 -3.33 27.81
N GLN A 394 -19.66 -2.77 28.29
CA GLN A 394 -19.36 -2.65 29.72
C GLN A 394 -20.35 -1.74 30.44
N LEU A 395 -20.63 -0.58 29.86
CA LEU A 395 -21.53 0.43 30.45
C LEU A 395 -23.01 0.23 30.06
N ASN A 396 -23.31 -0.77 29.23
CA ASN A 396 -24.65 -1.07 28.72
C ASN A 396 -25.34 0.13 28.03
N LEU A 397 -24.56 0.87 27.23
CA LEU A 397 -24.97 2.10 26.53
C LEU A 397 -25.54 1.81 25.13
N LYS A 398 -26.47 2.66 24.67
CA LYS A 398 -27.11 2.57 23.35
C LYS A 398 -27.05 3.89 22.59
N PRO A 399 -27.25 3.89 21.25
CA PRO A 399 -27.35 5.13 20.50
C PRO A 399 -28.54 5.96 21.00
N GLY A 400 -28.27 7.23 21.34
CA GLY A 400 -29.20 8.17 21.97
C GLY A 400 -28.90 8.44 23.45
N ASP A 401 -28.15 7.57 24.12
CA ASP A 401 -27.71 7.78 25.50
C ASP A 401 -26.58 8.82 25.57
N THR A 402 -26.28 9.31 26.78
CA THR A 402 -25.21 10.28 27.04
C THR A 402 -24.04 9.63 27.76
N LEU A 403 -22.83 9.86 27.27
CA LEU A 403 -21.59 9.48 27.92
C LEU A 403 -21.01 10.69 28.68
N PRO A 404 -20.98 10.67 30.03
CA PRO A 404 -20.25 11.66 30.79
C PRO A 404 -18.75 11.39 30.69
N LEU A 405 -17.97 12.42 30.38
CA LEU A 405 -16.52 12.37 30.23
C LEU A 405 -15.88 13.45 31.09
N HIS A 406 -14.97 13.04 31.97
CA HIS A 406 -14.06 13.92 32.65
C HIS A 406 -12.84 14.12 31.74
N LEU A 407 -12.72 15.33 31.17
CA LEU A 407 -11.63 15.74 30.30
C LEU A 407 -10.79 16.77 31.05
N ASN A 408 -9.57 16.41 31.44
CA ASN A 408 -8.71 17.25 32.29
C ASN A 408 -9.45 17.71 33.56
N GLU A 409 -9.77 19.01 33.69
CA GLU A 409 -10.50 19.61 34.83
C GLU A 409 -11.99 19.89 34.52
N THR A 410 -12.50 19.46 33.36
CA THR A 410 -13.86 19.77 32.89
C THR A 410 -14.68 18.51 32.66
N GLU A 411 -15.90 18.50 33.19
CA GLU A 411 -16.88 17.46 32.91
C GLU A 411 -17.74 17.87 31.71
N GLU A 412 -17.69 17.08 30.64
CA GLU A 412 -18.49 17.26 29.44
C GLU A 412 -19.31 16.00 29.15
N SER A 413 -20.50 16.17 28.55
CA SER A 413 -21.37 15.04 28.21
C SER A 413 -21.60 15.00 26.70
N PHE A 414 -21.39 13.81 26.11
CA PHE A 414 -21.54 13.58 24.68
C PHE A 414 -22.70 12.65 24.39
N VAL A 415 -23.53 13.00 23.41
CA VAL A 415 -24.64 12.13 22.97
C VAL A 415 -24.10 11.08 22.01
N ILE A 416 -24.38 9.81 22.31
CA ILE A 416 -23.92 8.67 21.52
C ILE A 416 -24.76 8.58 20.26
N THR A 417 -24.15 8.78 19.10
CA THR A 417 -24.81 8.70 17.79
C THR A 417 -24.65 7.35 17.12
N GLY A 418 -23.60 6.61 17.48
CA GLY A 418 -23.35 5.27 16.98
C GLY A 418 -22.37 4.49 17.84
N ILE A 419 -22.36 3.18 17.62
CA ILE A 419 -21.55 2.20 18.35
C ILE A 419 -20.88 1.29 17.33
N THR A 420 -19.59 1.05 17.48
CA THR A 420 -18.84 0.18 16.58
C THR A 420 -18.98 -1.30 16.94
N GLU A 421 -18.40 -2.18 16.13
CA GLU A 421 -18.13 -3.55 16.54
C GLU A 421 -17.14 -3.62 17.72
N GLU A 422 -17.13 -4.76 18.41
CA GLU A 422 -16.21 -5.04 19.51
C GLU A 422 -14.84 -5.41 18.94
N ASN A 423 -13.85 -4.54 19.10
CA ASN A 423 -12.47 -4.76 18.68
C ASN A 423 -11.51 -4.40 19.83
N GLN A 424 -10.60 -5.32 20.16
CA GLN A 424 -9.67 -5.19 21.28
C GLN A 424 -8.59 -4.13 21.05
N ASP A 425 -8.22 -3.88 19.79
CA ASP A 425 -7.20 -2.89 19.43
C ASP A 425 -7.69 -1.44 19.68
N TYR A 426 -9.01 -1.27 19.85
CA TYR A 426 -9.67 0.03 20.03
C TYR A 426 -10.43 0.10 21.37
N GLU A 427 -10.01 -0.69 22.37
CA GLU A 427 -10.62 -0.68 23.70
C GLU A 427 -10.50 0.72 24.35
N GLY A 428 -11.66 1.31 24.70
CA GLY A 428 -11.74 2.61 25.35
C GLY A 428 -11.48 3.79 24.41
N GLU A 429 -11.81 3.63 23.12
CA GLU A 429 -11.73 4.70 22.11
C GLU A 429 -13.10 5.37 21.92
N VAL A 430 -13.09 6.71 21.97
CA VAL A 430 -14.26 7.56 21.76
C VAL A 430 -13.95 8.52 20.63
N PHE A 431 -14.78 8.53 19.59
CA PHE A 431 -14.65 9.46 18.48
C PHE A 431 -15.70 10.56 18.65
N ALA A 432 -15.27 11.81 18.86
CA ALA A 432 -16.16 12.89 19.25
C ALA A 432 -16.12 14.07 18.27
N VAL A 433 -17.27 14.74 18.13
CA VAL A 433 -17.39 16.05 17.50
C VAL A 433 -17.68 17.08 18.58
N SER A 434 -16.83 18.10 18.69
CA SER A 434 -16.98 19.24 19.59
C SER A 434 -16.58 20.53 18.87
N LYS A 435 -17.25 21.64 19.19
CA LYS A 435 -16.81 22.99 18.82
C LYS A 435 -15.81 23.59 19.80
N ASN A 436 -15.73 23.09 21.03
CA ASN A 436 -14.72 23.53 21.99
C ASN A 436 -13.34 23.09 21.48
N GLU A 437 -12.36 23.99 21.53
CA GLU A 437 -10.96 23.62 21.29
C GLU A 437 -10.44 22.92 22.53
N HIS A 438 -10.22 21.62 22.43
CA HIS A 438 -9.52 20.85 23.45
C HIS A 438 -8.03 20.84 23.10
N VAL A 439 -7.21 21.44 23.96
CA VAL A 439 -5.75 21.45 23.81
C VAL A 439 -5.23 20.13 24.37
N SER A 440 -4.65 19.31 23.50
CA SER A 440 -3.88 18.11 23.88
C SER A 440 -2.39 18.39 23.77
N SER A 441 -1.60 17.81 24.68
CA SER A 441 -0.17 17.62 24.44
C SER A 441 -0.04 16.59 23.31
N PHE A 442 0.52 17.02 22.18
CA PHE A 442 0.69 16.14 21.03
C PHE A 442 1.58 14.94 21.42
N SER A 443 1.13 13.73 21.09
CA SER A 443 1.88 12.50 21.27
C SER A 443 1.66 11.57 20.08
N GLY A 444 2.68 10.77 19.79
CA GLY A 444 2.74 9.87 18.66
C GLY A 444 3.19 10.53 17.37
N TYR A 445 2.99 9.80 16.26
CA TYR A 445 3.56 10.18 14.97
C TYR A 445 2.54 10.74 13.97
N GLN A 446 1.25 10.51 14.16
CA GLN A 446 0.22 10.92 13.20
C GLN A 446 -0.14 12.40 13.42
N LEU A 447 0.27 13.28 12.51
CA LEU A 447 0.06 14.72 12.64
C LEU A 447 -1.38 15.14 12.27
N GLY A 448 -2.00 14.42 11.33
CA GLY A 448 -3.33 14.76 10.83
C GLY A 448 -3.68 14.07 9.52
N TYR A 449 -4.71 14.58 8.86
CA TYR A 449 -5.16 14.07 7.57
C TYR A 449 -5.69 15.18 6.66
N VAL A 450 -5.72 14.87 5.36
CA VAL A 450 -6.16 15.77 4.29
C VAL A 450 -7.15 15.01 3.42
N GLN A 451 -8.33 15.60 3.18
CA GLN A 451 -9.28 15.07 2.22
C GLN A 451 -9.01 15.68 0.84
N PHE A 452 -8.91 14.83 -0.19
CA PHE A 452 -8.68 15.25 -1.56
C PHE A 452 -9.94 15.11 -2.41
N ASP A 453 -10.04 15.95 -3.44
CA ASP A 453 -10.91 15.71 -4.58
C ASP A 453 -10.39 14.48 -5.35
N ASN A 454 -11.24 13.46 -5.51
CA ASN A 454 -10.85 12.19 -6.09
C ASN A 454 -10.20 12.31 -7.48
N GLU A 455 -10.61 13.27 -8.32
CA GLU A 455 -10.04 13.44 -9.66
C GLU A 455 -8.67 14.14 -9.63
N LYS A 456 -8.44 15.01 -8.65
CA LYS A 456 -7.21 15.82 -8.52
C LYS A 456 -6.23 15.29 -7.50
N ALA A 457 -6.59 14.22 -6.79
CA ALA A 457 -5.86 13.69 -5.64
C ALA A 457 -4.37 13.50 -5.90
N ALA A 458 -3.97 12.88 -7.02
CA ALA A 458 -2.56 12.66 -7.34
C ALA A 458 -1.77 13.99 -7.42
N SER A 459 -2.29 14.97 -8.18
CA SER A 459 -1.64 16.29 -8.35
C SER A 459 -1.69 17.15 -7.08
N ALA A 460 -2.73 16.98 -6.26
CA ALA A 460 -2.86 17.69 -4.99
C ALA A 460 -1.93 17.09 -3.94
N ALA A 461 -1.78 15.76 -3.91
CA ALA A 461 -0.87 15.06 -3.01
C ALA A 461 0.59 15.43 -3.25
N GLU A 462 1.04 15.58 -4.51
CA GLU A 462 2.39 16.07 -4.82
C GLU A 462 2.64 17.47 -4.25
N LYS A 463 1.70 18.40 -4.45
CA LYS A 463 1.80 19.75 -3.89
C LYS A 463 1.75 19.79 -2.37
N VAL A 464 0.91 18.94 -1.76
CA VAL A 464 0.87 18.82 -0.31
C VAL A 464 2.21 18.30 0.22
N ARG A 465 2.84 17.31 -0.44
CA ARG A 465 4.18 16.81 -0.04
C ARG A 465 5.24 17.91 -0.05
N GLU A 466 5.17 18.88 -0.96
CA GLU A 466 6.10 20.03 -0.99
C GLU A 466 5.89 21.02 0.16
N LEU A 467 4.69 21.05 0.75
CA LEU A 467 4.32 21.95 1.85
C LEU A 467 4.48 21.32 3.23
N LEU A 468 4.79 20.02 3.30
CA LEU A 468 4.94 19.33 4.57
C LEU A 468 6.28 19.71 5.25
N PRO A 469 6.32 19.81 6.59
CA PRO A 469 7.57 19.98 7.33
C PRO A 469 8.56 18.83 7.08
N GLU A 470 9.84 19.07 7.36
CA GLU A 470 10.87 18.02 7.25
C GLU A 470 10.52 16.82 8.15
N GLY A 471 10.84 15.61 7.68
CA GLY A 471 10.50 14.36 8.37
C GLY A 471 9.04 13.91 8.23
N CYS A 472 8.17 14.67 7.56
CA CYS A 472 6.77 14.29 7.36
C CYS A 472 6.54 13.53 6.05
N ARG A 473 5.68 12.51 6.10
CA ARG A 473 5.25 11.69 4.96
C ARG A 473 3.74 11.81 4.75
N LEU A 474 3.33 11.86 3.48
CA LEU A 474 1.93 11.78 3.07
C LEU A 474 1.62 10.40 2.47
N THR A 475 0.75 9.64 3.14
CA THR A 475 0.24 8.34 2.67
C THR A 475 -1.19 8.52 2.16
N VAL A 476 -1.47 8.26 0.89
CA VAL A 476 -2.78 8.53 0.25
C VAL A 476 -3.58 7.25 0.08
N TYR A 477 -4.83 7.28 0.52
CA TYR A 477 -5.80 6.19 0.39
C TYR A 477 -7.01 6.67 -0.40
N ASP A 478 -7.25 6.10 -1.58
CA ASP A 478 -8.32 6.51 -2.51
C ASP A 478 -9.53 5.55 -2.55
N GLN A 479 -9.53 4.55 -1.66
CA GLN A 479 -10.49 3.45 -1.61
C GLN A 479 -10.65 2.65 -2.93
N GLY A 480 -9.63 2.67 -3.78
CA GLY A 480 -9.66 2.08 -5.12
C GLY A 480 -10.40 2.93 -6.17
N TYR A 481 -10.60 4.23 -5.93
CA TYR A 481 -11.21 5.14 -6.90
C TYR A 481 -10.46 5.14 -8.23
N GLU A 482 -9.14 5.26 -8.21
CA GLU A 482 -8.36 5.38 -9.44
C GLU A 482 -8.41 4.09 -10.25
N SER A 483 -8.24 2.94 -9.60
CA SER A 483 -8.38 1.61 -10.21
C SER A 483 -9.75 1.41 -10.88
N ASN A 484 -10.83 1.84 -10.21
CA ASN A 484 -12.18 1.65 -10.72
C ASN A 484 -12.61 2.72 -11.75
N SER A 485 -12.17 3.97 -11.61
CA SER A 485 -12.60 5.09 -12.47
C SER A 485 -11.86 5.13 -13.81
N GLN A 486 -10.61 4.69 -13.86
CA GLN A 486 -9.78 4.63 -15.07
C GLN A 486 -10.47 3.92 -16.26
N PRO A 487 -11.10 2.74 -16.09
CA PRO A 487 -11.93 2.14 -17.15
C PRO A 487 -13.00 3.04 -17.73
N LEU A 488 -13.67 3.80 -16.88
CA LEU A 488 -14.74 4.68 -17.32
C LEU A 488 -14.18 5.94 -17.99
N LYS A 489 -13.07 6.51 -17.50
CA LYS A 489 -12.34 7.62 -18.13
C LYS A 489 -11.89 7.24 -19.55
N ALA A 490 -11.31 6.05 -19.72
CA ALA A 490 -10.91 5.51 -21.02
C ALA A 490 -12.11 5.24 -21.95
N LEU A 491 -13.19 4.64 -21.45
CA LEU A 491 -14.44 4.47 -22.21
C LEU A 491 -15.02 5.81 -22.65
N ARG A 492 -14.95 6.84 -21.80
CA ARG A 492 -15.37 8.20 -22.13
C ARG A 492 -14.53 8.80 -23.26
N LEU A 493 -13.20 8.74 -23.18
CA LEU A 493 -12.32 9.28 -24.22
C LEU A 493 -12.44 8.52 -25.55
N THR A 494 -12.49 7.20 -25.51
CA THR A 494 -12.65 6.37 -26.71
C THR A 494 -14.03 6.57 -27.36
N SER A 495 -15.09 6.71 -26.56
CA SER A 495 -16.42 7.02 -27.07
C SER A 495 -16.46 8.37 -27.81
N LEU A 496 -15.72 9.38 -27.35
CA LEU A 496 -15.55 10.65 -28.07
C LEU A 496 -14.87 10.46 -29.43
N ILE A 497 -13.83 9.62 -29.50
CA ILE A 497 -13.14 9.31 -30.76
C ILE A 497 -14.11 8.61 -31.74
N ILE A 498 -14.86 7.61 -31.28
CA ILE A 498 -15.85 6.89 -32.09
C ILE A 498 -16.96 7.84 -32.57
N MET A 499 -17.44 8.73 -31.69
CA MET A 499 -18.40 9.77 -32.06
C MET A 499 -17.83 10.71 -33.12
N GLY A 500 -16.57 11.15 -33.00
CA GLY A 500 -15.92 12.00 -33.99
C GLY A 500 -15.76 11.34 -35.36
N ILE A 501 -15.36 10.06 -35.39
CA ILE A 501 -15.23 9.28 -36.63
C ILE A 501 -16.60 9.04 -37.27
N SER A 502 -17.58 8.59 -36.48
CA SER A 502 -18.94 8.34 -36.98
C SER A 502 -19.62 9.62 -37.46
N LEU A 503 -19.40 10.76 -36.80
CA LEU A 503 -19.87 12.06 -37.25
C LEU A 503 -19.27 12.44 -38.60
N THR A 504 -17.96 12.26 -38.77
CA THR A 504 -17.25 12.54 -40.03
C THR A 504 -17.74 11.64 -41.17
N ALA A 505 -17.95 10.35 -40.88
CA ALA A 505 -18.54 9.40 -41.82
C ALA A 505 -19.99 9.79 -42.19
N ALA A 506 -20.80 10.21 -41.20
CA ALA A 506 -22.19 10.65 -41.42
C ALA A 506 -22.23 11.83 -42.38
N ILE A 507 -21.40 12.85 -42.11
CA ILE A 507 -21.27 14.04 -42.95
C ILE A 507 -20.84 13.65 -44.36
N SER A 508 -19.84 12.77 -44.51
CA SER A 508 -19.35 12.32 -45.82
C SER A 508 -20.42 11.58 -46.63
N ILE A 509 -21.17 10.69 -45.99
CA ILE A 509 -22.28 9.96 -46.62
C ILE A 509 -23.42 10.90 -47.01
N LEU A 510 -23.77 11.86 -46.16
CA LEU A 510 -24.81 12.85 -46.47
C LEU A 510 -24.38 13.80 -47.59
N ILE A 511 -23.10 14.18 -47.66
CA ILE A 511 -22.53 14.93 -48.78
C ILE A 511 -22.61 14.11 -50.07
N LEU A 512 -22.20 12.84 -50.02
CA LEU A 512 -22.28 11.94 -51.16
C LEU A 512 -23.73 11.75 -51.63
N PHE A 513 -24.67 11.64 -50.68
CA PHE A 513 -26.09 11.53 -50.98
C PHE A 513 -26.64 12.79 -51.64
N ALA A 514 -26.37 13.96 -51.07
CA ALA A 514 -26.77 15.24 -51.65
C ALA A 514 -26.14 15.42 -53.05
N PHE A 515 -24.88 15.04 -53.23
CA PHE A 515 -24.24 15.09 -54.55
C PHE A 515 -24.90 14.14 -55.56
N LEU A 516 -25.14 12.87 -55.19
CA LEU A 516 -25.67 11.89 -56.13
C LEU A 516 -27.16 12.12 -56.46
N TYR A 517 -27.94 12.61 -55.50
CA TYR A 517 -29.38 12.84 -55.67
C TYR A 517 -29.68 14.25 -56.19
N VAL A 518 -29.18 15.28 -55.52
CA VAL A 518 -29.56 16.68 -55.78
C VAL A 518 -28.81 17.28 -56.96
N TYR A 519 -27.47 17.18 -56.98
CA TYR A 519 -26.67 17.75 -58.07
C TYR A 519 -26.95 17.06 -59.41
N ARG A 520 -27.36 15.79 -59.38
CA ARG A 520 -27.63 15.02 -60.60
C ARG A 520 -29.03 15.20 -61.17
N GLN A 521 -30.01 15.56 -60.34
CA GLN A 521 -31.36 15.92 -60.77
C GLN A 521 -31.50 17.43 -61.08
N ALA A 522 -30.38 18.13 -61.24
CA ALA A 522 -30.31 19.55 -61.56
C ALA A 522 -31.13 19.94 -62.81
N GLU A 523 -31.11 19.11 -63.86
CA GLU A 523 -31.88 19.36 -65.08
C GLU A 523 -33.38 19.26 -64.82
N THR A 524 -33.80 18.32 -63.99
CA THR A 524 -35.20 18.21 -63.54
C THR A 524 -35.59 19.41 -62.69
N ALA A 525 -34.69 19.88 -61.82
CA ALA A 525 -34.88 21.09 -61.02
C ALA A 525 -35.03 22.35 -61.90
N ASP A 526 -34.21 22.47 -62.95
CA ASP A 526 -34.27 23.58 -63.90
C ASP A 526 -35.55 23.50 -64.76
N THR A 527 -35.95 22.29 -65.17
CA THR A 527 -37.22 22.06 -65.88
C THR A 527 -38.43 22.46 -65.03
N LEU A 528 -38.44 22.09 -63.74
CA LEU A 528 -39.49 22.49 -62.80
C LEU A 528 -39.56 24.01 -62.63
N ARG A 529 -38.43 24.72 -62.61
CA ARG A 529 -38.40 26.20 -62.58
C ARG A 529 -38.94 26.81 -63.87
N ARG A 530 -38.57 26.25 -65.03
CA ARG A 530 -39.10 26.68 -66.34
C ARG A 530 -40.60 26.42 -66.49
N LEU A 531 -41.14 25.43 -65.78
CA LEU A 531 -42.56 25.15 -65.65
C LEU A 531 -43.29 26.05 -64.62
N GLY A 532 -42.59 26.99 -63.99
CA GLY A 532 -43.17 27.99 -63.09
C GLY A 532 -43.03 27.71 -61.59
N CYS A 533 -42.30 26.67 -61.16
CA CYS A 533 -42.06 26.45 -59.72
C CYS A 533 -41.04 27.43 -59.15
N ASP A 534 -41.34 27.98 -57.97
CA ASP A 534 -40.45 28.88 -57.25
C ASP A 534 -39.20 28.17 -56.72
N SER A 535 -38.11 28.91 -56.56
CA SER A 535 -36.85 28.38 -55.99
C SER A 535 -37.02 27.81 -54.58
N LYS A 536 -38.01 28.29 -53.80
CA LYS A 536 -38.37 27.74 -52.49
C LYS A 536 -39.06 26.37 -52.63
N GLU A 537 -39.95 26.21 -53.60
CA GLU A 537 -40.69 24.97 -53.84
C GLU A 537 -39.78 23.86 -54.36
N VAL A 538 -38.84 24.19 -55.25
CA VAL A 538 -37.84 23.23 -55.75
C VAL A 538 -36.89 22.75 -54.63
N ARG A 539 -36.48 23.67 -53.74
CA ARG A 539 -35.72 23.31 -52.53
C ARG A 539 -36.50 22.41 -51.59
N LEU A 540 -37.76 22.72 -51.34
CA LEU A 540 -38.64 21.93 -50.49
C LEU A 540 -38.90 20.54 -51.09
N TRP A 541 -39.07 20.46 -52.41
CA TRP A 541 -39.28 19.22 -53.15
C TRP A 541 -38.08 18.28 -53.01
N MET A 542 -36.86 18.74 -53.35
CA MET A 542 -35.66 17.91 -53.24
C MET A 542 -35.28 17.61 -51.79
N GLY A 543 -35.36 18.63 -50.92
CA GLY A 543 -35.06 18.49 -49.50
C GLY A 543 -35.98 17.48 -48.82
N SER A 544 -37.28 17.48 -49.13
CA SER A 544 -38.23 16.54 -48.52
C SER A 544 -37.91 15.06 -48.81
N GLY A 545 -37.40 14.74 -50.00
CA GLY A 545 -36.95 13.40 -50.36
C GLY A 545 -35.73 12.98 -49.53
N CYS A 546 -34.69 13.81 -49.53
CA CYS A 546 -33.45 13.54 -48.78
C CYS A 546 -33.69 13.45 -47.27
N CYS A 547 -34.49 14.36 -46.71
CA CYS A 547 -34.81 14.37 -45.28
C CYS A 547 -35.59 13.11 -44.87
N THR A 548 -36.49 12.59 -45.71
CA THR A 548 -37.27 11.39 -45.37
C THR A 548 -36.37 10.15 -45.26
N VAL A 549 -35.44 9.98 -46.20
CA VAL A 549 -34.47 8.87 -46.16
C VAL A 549 -33.53 9.02 -44.98
N ALA A 550 -33.02 10.24 -44.74
CA ALA A 550 -32.16 10.52 -43.60
C ALA A 550 -32.86 10.29 -42.26
N ALA A 551 -34.14 10.71 -42.12
CA ALA A 551 -34.96 10.50 -40.93
C ALA A 551 -35.26 9.03 -40.68
N ALA A 552 -35.67 8.29 -41.71
CA ALA A 552 -35.97 6.87 -41.57
C ALA A 552 -34.70 6.07 -41.23
N GLY A 553 -33.59 6.37 -41.91
CA GLY A 553 -32.29 5.75 -41.64
C GLY A 553 -31.83 6.03 -40.20
N SER A 554 -31.84 7.30 -39.79
CA SER A 554 -31.41 7.67 -38.44
C SER A 554 -32.31 7.11 -37.35
N LEU A 555 -33.63 7.07 -37.57
CA LEU A 555 -34.58 6.43 -36.65
C LEU A 555 -34.29 4.94 -36.48
N CYS A 556 -34.15 4.18 -37.58
CA CYS A 556 -33.83 2.75 -37.52
C CYS A 556 -32.48 2.50 -36.85
N GLY A 557 -31.44 3.26 -37.21
CA GLY A 557 -30.12 3.15 -36.60
C GLY A 557 -30.15 3.43 -35.10
N SER A 558 -30.90 4.45 -34.68
CA SER A 558 -31.03 4.85 -33.28
C SER A 558 -31.82 3.83 -32.45
N ILE A 559 -32.91 3.26 -32.99
CA ILE A 559 -33.67 2.19 -32.33
C ILE A 559 -32.80 0.95 -32.17
N ALA A 560 -32.08 0.55 -33.21
CA ALA A 560 -31.17 -0.58 -33.15
C ALA A 560 -30.06 -0.36 -32.11
N ALA A 561 -29.48 0.85 -32.03
CA ALA A 561 -28.53 1.21 -30.98
C ALA A 561 -29.16 1.14 -29.58
N ALA A 562 -30.38 1.64 -29.39
CA ALA A 562 -31.08 1.58 -28.12
C ALA A 562 -31.37 0.15 -27.65
N LEU A 563 -31.76 -0.75 -28.56
CA LEU A 563 -32.00 -2.17 -28.26
C LEU A 563 -30.71 -2.90 -27.86
N CYS A 564 -29.59 -2.61 -28.53
CA CYS A 564 -28.31 -3.23 -28.24
C CYS A 564 -27.57 -2.60 -27.04
N ARG A 565 -28.01 -1.43 -26.57
CA ARG A 565 -27.31 -0.59 -25.57
C ARG A 565 -26.94 -1.35 -24.29
N THR A 566 -27.90 -2.01 -23.65
CA THR A 566 -27.68 -2.68 -22.37
C THR A 566 -26.73 -3.86 -22.50
N GLY A 567 -26.77 -4.57 -23.63
CA GLY A 567 -25.85 -5.67 -23.95
C GLY A 567 -24.45 -5.16 -24.25
N MET A 568 -24.33 -4.10 -25.05
CA MET A 568 -23.05 -3.46 -25.36
C MET A 568 -22.39 -2.89 -24.11
N ILE A 569 -23.10 -2.14 -23.27
CA ILE A 569 -22.53 -1.57 -22.04
C ILE A 569 -22.10 -2.68 -21.08
N ARG A 570 -22.94 -3.71 -20.84
CA ARG A 570 -22.54 -4.83 -19.98
C ARG A 570 -21.32 -5.57 -20.52
N TYR A 571 -21.29 -5.82 -21.82
CA TYR A 571 -20.15 -6.46 -22.46
C TYR A 571 -18.90 -5.58 -22.38
N MET A 572 -19.00 -4.27 -22.64
CA MET A 572 -17.88 -3.34 -22.56
C MET A 572 -17.39 -3.13 -21.13
N VAL A 573 -18.29 -3.04 -20.15
CA VAL A 573 -17.91 -2.94 -18.73
C VAL A 573 -17.33 -4.26 -18.23
N SER A 574 -17.88 -5.42 -18.64
CA SER A 574 -17.31 -6.72 -18.29
C SER A 574 -15.96 -6.94 -18.95
N ALA A 575 -15.86 -6.65 -20.24
CA ALA A 575 -14.62 -6.74 -20.99
C ALA A 575 -13.58 -5.76 -20.45
N ALA A 576 -14.00 -4.54 -20.09
CA ALA A 576 -13.16 -3.60 -19.35
C ALA A 576 -12.75 -4.20 -18.01
N LYS A 577 -13.65 -4.66 -17.14
CA LYS A 577 -13.24 -5.29 -15.87
C LYS A 577 -12.25 -6.45 -16.04
N THR A 578 -12.40 -7.31 -17.06
CA THR A 578 -11.43 -8.38 -17.36
C THR A 578 -10.15 -7.90 -18.06
N ALA A 579 -10.20 -6.79 -18.80
CA ALA A 579 -9.03 -6.18 -19.44
C ALA A 579 -8.27 -5.23 -18.51
N TYR A 580 -8.94 -4.75 -17.47
CA TYR A 580 -8.47 -3.77 -16.49
C TYR A 580 -8.22 -4.42 -15.11
N GLY A 581 -8.46 -5.73 -14.98
CA GLY A 581 -8.08 -6.53 -13.83
C GLY A 581 -6.58 -6.74 -13.81
N THR A 582 -5.84 -5.69 -13.47
CA THR A 582 -4.43 -5.82 -13.11
C THR A 582 -4.36 -6.60 -11.81
N ASP A 583 -3.43 -7.55 -11.72
CA ASP A 583 -3.25 -8.34 -10.50
C ASP A 583 -2.67 -7.46 -9.39
N THR A 584 -3.54 -6.99 -8.49
CA THR A 584 -3.15 -6.12 -7.37
C THR A 584 -2.78 -6.90 -6.11
N ARG A 585 -2.68 -8.24 -6.18
CA ARG A 585 -2.19 -9.04 -5.03
C ARG A 585 -0.79 -8.54 -4.64
N TYR A 586 -0.60 -8.30 -3.34
CA TYR A 586 0.66 -7.79 -2.76
C TYR A 586 1.10 -6.40 -3.26
N SER A 587 0.33 -5.72 -4.11
CA SER A 587 0.69 -4.38 -4.63
C SER A 587 0.43 -3.30 -3.58
N GLU A 588 1.30 -2.30 -3.50
CA GLU A 588 1.08 -1.12 -2.64
C GLU A 588 -0.23 -0.39 -2.99
N ALA A 589 -0.63 -0.38 -4.27
CA ALA A 589 -1.90 0.19 -4.73
C ALA A 589 -3.16 -0.55 -4.22
N ALA A 590 -2.99 -1.73 -3.62
CA ALA A 590 -4.07 -2.46 -2.95
C ALA A 590 -4.04 -2.32 -1.43
N VAL A 591 -3.13 -1.50 -0.88
CA VAL A 591 -3.10 -1.21 0.55
C VAL A 591 -4.27 -0.28 0.88
N GLY A 592 -5.30 -0.84 1.52
CA GLY A 592 -6.49 -0.12 1.97
C GLY A 592 -7.80 -0.73 1.48
N LEU A 593 -8.92 -0.14 1.89
CA LEU A 593 -10.26 -0.63 1.57
C LEU A 593 -10.64 -0.40 0.10
N ILE A 594 -10.83 -1.45 -0.70
CA ILE A 594 -11.34 -1.32 -2.08
C ILE A 594 -12.87 -1.46 -2.09
N LYS A 595 -13.59 -0.36 -2.33
CA LYS A 595 -15.06 -0.39 -2.49
C LYS A 595 -15.44 -0.99 -3.85
N LYS A 596 -16.52 -1.78 -3.86
CA LYS A 596 -17.15 -2.28 -5.09
C LYS A 596 -18.36 -1.41 -5.42
N SER A 597 -18.47 -0.98 -6.68
CA SER A 597 -19.59 -0.13 -7.12
C SER A 597 -20.51 -0.83 -8.13
N GLU A 598 -21.80 -0.52 -8.02
CA GLU A 598 -22.85 -0.96 -8.94
C GLU A 598 -22.87 -0.12 -10.24
N THR A 599 -23.25 -0.74 -11.34
CA THR A 599 -23.28 -0.08 -12.66
C THR A 599 -24.57 0.71 -12.86
N VAL A 600 -24.46 2.03 -12.99
CA VAL A 600 -25.57 2.93 -13.35
C VAL A 600 -25.75 2.97 -14.86
N ILE A 601 -26.98 2.75 -15.36
CA ILE A 601 -27.32 2.80 -16.79
C ILE A 601 -28.35 3.91 -17.04
N PRO A 602 -27.95 5.09 -17.58
CA PRO A 602 -28.87 6.16 -17.91
C PRO A 602 -29.74 5.87 -19.15
N GLY A 603 -30.89 6.54 -19.24
CA GLY A 603 -31.86 6.38 -20.33
C GLY A 603 -31.43 6.99 -21.67
N ALA A 604 -31.88 6.39 -22.78
CA ALA A 604 -31.39 6.68 -24.14
C ALA A 604 -32.14 7.77 -24.93
N LEU A 605 -33.27 8.27 -24.42
CA LEU A 605 -34.22 9.08 -25.20
C LEU A 605 -33.64 10.40 -25.78
N PRO A 606 -32.82 11.19 -25.06
CA PRO A 606 -32.31 12.46 -25.58
C PRO A 606 -31.38 12.30 -26.80
N GLU A 607 -30.52 11.27 -26.79
CA GLU A 607 -29.51 11.02 -27.82
C GLU A 607 -30.15 10.63 -29.15
N VAL A 608 -31.21 9.80 -29.09
CA VAL A 608 -31.99 9.36 -30.25
C VAL A 608 -32.61 10.56 -30.97
N ILE A 609 -33.24 11.47 -30.22
CA ILE A 609 -33.88 12.67 -30.76
C ILE A 609 -32.83 13.56 -31.42
N LEU A 610 -31.68 13.77 -30.76
CA LEU A 610 -30.62 14.64 -31.26
C LEU A 610 -30.00 14.12 -32.56
N CYS A 611 -29.77 12.80 -32.68
CA CYS A 611 -29.27 12.19 -33.90
C CYS A 611 -30.24 12.36 -35.09
N ILE A 612 -31.53 12.11 -34.86
CA ILE A 612 -32.56 12.25 -35.88
C ILE A 612 -32.64 13.70 -36.38
N VAL A 613 -32.67 14.66 -35.44
CA VAL A 613 -32.71 16.10 -35.75
C VAL A 613 -31.45 16.52 -36.51
N PHE A 614 -30.27 16.09 -36.07
CA PHE A 614 -29.00 16.40 -36.74
C PHE A 614 -28.95 15.90 -38.19
N CYS A 615 -29.23 14.61 -38.43
CA CYS A 615 -29.17 14.02 -39.76
C CYS A 615 -30.18 14.66 -40.71
N THR A 616 -31.39 14.96 -40.23
CA THR A 616 -32.44 15.58 -41.05
C THR A 616 -32.15 17.03 -41.39
N LEU A 617 -31.71 17.84 -40.43
CA LEU A 617 -31.31 19.23 -40.67
C LEU A 617 -30.10 19.32 -41.59
N LEU A 618 -29.05 18.51 -41.36
CA LEU A 618 -27.86 18.51 -42.19
C LEU A 618 -28.18 18.06 -43.63
N SER A 619 -29.03 17.05 -43.80
CA SER A 619 -29.49 16.60 -45.11
C SER A 619 -30.23 17.72 -45.88
N TYR A 620 -31.08 18.48 -45.19
CA TYR A 620 -31.78 19.62 -45.76
C TYR A 620 -30.82 20.75 -46.18
N LEU A 621 -29.86 21.09 -45.32
CA LEU A 621 -28.85 22.12 -45.60
C LEU A 621 -27.97 21.74 -46.78
N LEU A 622 -27.48 20.50 -46.83
CA LEU A 622 -26.68 19.99 -47.94
C LEU A 622 -27.47 19.98 -49.25
N SER A 623 -28.75 19.62 -49.20
CA SER A 623 -29.64 19.69 -50.37
C SER A 623 -29.75 21.12 -50.90
N CYS A 624 -29.90 22.11 -50.01
CA CYS A 624 -29.92 23.52 -50.39
C CYS A 624 -28.57 24.00 -50.96
N LEU A 625 -27.45 23.57 -50.37
CA LEU A 625 -26.10 23.92 -50.81
C LEU A 625 -25.81 23.36 -52.21
N PHE A 626 -26.07 22.08 -52.44
CA PHE A 626 -25.83 21.43 -53.73
C PHE A 626 -26.75 21.95 -54.84
N LEU A 627 -27.99 22.33 -54.52
CA LEU A 627 -28.85 23.08 -55.46
C LEU A 627 -28.20 24.40 -55.87
N ARG A 628 -27.74 25.22 -54.91
CA ARG A 628 -27.05 26.50 -55.22
C ARG A 628 -25.78 26.29 -56.04
N LEU A 629 -24.99 25.26 -55.73
CA LEU A 629 -23.78 24.90 -56.49
C LEU A 629 -24.11 24.44 -57.91
N SER A 630 -25.23 23.74 -58.08
CA SER A 630 -25.73 23.33 -59.39
C SER A 630 -26.17 24.53 -60.22
N GLU A 631 -26.94 25.44 -59.64
CA GLU A 631 -27.45 26.65 -60.31
C GLU A 631 -26.32 27.54 -60.83
N ARG A 632 -25.22 27.68 -60.07
CA ARG A 632 -24.03 28.42 -60.51
C ARG A 632 -23.31 27.82 -61.72
N ASN A 633 -23.41 26.50 -61.94
CA ASN A 633 -22.76 25.81 -63.05
C ASN A 633 -23.69 25.59 -64.26
N GLY A 634 -25.02 25.67 -64.07
CA GLY A 634 -26.02 25.47 -65.13
C GLY A 634 -26.07 26.58 -66.18
N SER A 635 -25.40 27.71 -65.97
CA SER A 635 -25.35 28.84 -66.92
C SER A 635 -24.31 28.71 -68.05
N LEU A 636 -23.57 27.58 -68.14
CA LEU A 636 -22.46 27.39 -69.09
C LEU A 636 -22.67 26.30 -70.15
N LEU A 637 -23.88 25.75 -70.33
CA LEU A 637 -24.18 24.86 -71.46
C LEU A 637 -24.63 25.66 -72.69
N LYS A 638 -23.70 26.44 -73.26
CA LYS A 638 -23.79 26.85 -74.66
C LYS A 638 -23.49 25.61 -75.51
N GLY A 639 -24.44 25.22 -76.36
CA GLY A 639 -24.35 24.04 -77.20
C GLY A 639 -23.09 24.06 -78.06
N ASN A 640 -22.15 23.15 -77.77
CA ASN A 640 -21.13 22.76 -78.72
C ASN A 640 -21.61 21.53 -79.48
N ARG A 641 -21.58 21.63 -80.83
CA ARG A 641 -21.89 20.53 -81.76
C ARG A 641 -21.12 19.27 -81.37
N MET A 642 -21.85 18.18 -81.14
CA MET A 642 -21.26 16.86 -80.97
C MET A 642 -20.73 16.39 -82.33
N THR A 643 -19.41 16.29 -82.45
CA THR A 643 -18.76 15.51 -83.51
C THR A 643 -18.82 14.03 -83.12
N VAL A 644 -19.50 13.23 -83.94
CA VAL A 644 -19.55 11.77 -83.80
C VAL A 644 -18.15 11.21 -84.09
N PRO A 645 -17.49 10.49 -83.16
CA PRO A 645 -16.26 9.79 -83.49
C PRO A 645 -16.60 8.56 -84.34
N GLY A 646 -15.92 8.45 -85.48
CA GLY A 646 -16.03 7.32 -86.39
C GLY A 646 -15.55 6.00 -85.78
N ASN A 647 -16.18 4.91 -86.25
CA ASN A 647 -15.94 3.50 -85.93
C ASN A 647 -14.51 3.12 -85.54
N THR A 648 -14.36 2.49 -84.37
CA THR A 648 -13.83 1.12 -84.16
C THR A 648 -13.41 0.94 -82.70
N LEU A 649 -14.28 0.34 -81.88
CA LEU A 649 -13.94 -0.18 -80.55
C LEU A 649 -13.30 -1.59 -80.62
N ALA A 650 -12.98 -2.08 -81.83
CA ALA A 650 -12.35 -3.36 -82.07
C ALA A 650 -10.89 -3.16 -82.53
N GLY A 651 -9.93 -3.72 -81.78
CA GLY A 651 -8.68 -4.21 -82.38
C GLY A 651 -7.34 -3.53 -82.11
N LYS A 652 -7.12 -2.82 -80.99
CA LYS A 652 -5.74 -2.53 -80.53
C LYS A 652 -5.58 -2.78 -79.04
N GLY A 653 -4.59 -3.60 -78.67
CA GLY A 653 -4.40 -4.24 -77.36
C GLY A 653 -4.21 -3.34 -76.13
N ASN A 654 -4.33 -2.02 -76.25
CA ASN A 654 -4.24 -1.08 -75.13
C ASN A 654 -5.44 -0.11 -75.02
N THR A 655 -6.55 -0.41 -75.72
CA THR A 655 -7.75 0.44 -75.76
C THR A 655 -8.44 0.53 -74.41
N VAL A 656 -8.60 -0.58 -73.68
CA VAL A 656 -9.23 -0.63 -72.36
C VAL A 656 -8.53 0.30 -71.35
N LEU A 657 -7.21 0.20 -71.26
CA LEU A 657 -6.40 0.97 -70.33
C LEU A 657 -6.45 2.47 -70.67
N ARG A 658 -6.33 2.79 -71.97
CA ARG A 658 -6.38 4.17 -72.45
C ARG A 658 -7.74 4.81 -72.17
N TYR A 659 -8.85 4.13 -72.46
CA TYR A 659 -10.19 4.66 -72.19
C TYR A 659 -10.52 4.75 -70.70
N GLY A 660 -10.06 3.80 -69.88
CA GLY A 660 -10.21 3.87 -68.41
C GLY A 660 -9.48 5.07 -67.79
N ILE A 661 -8.21 5.30 -68.16
CA ILE A 661 -7.42 6.45 -67.68
C ILE A 661 -7.99 7.77 -68.22
N THR A 662 -8.43 7.80 -69.48
CA THR A 662 -9.04 9.01 -70.04
C THR A 662 -10.37 9.34 -69.37
N GLY A 663 -11.15 8.32 -68.98
CA GLY A 663 -12.36 8.47 -68.16
C GLY A 663 -12.06 9.05 -66.77
N PHE A 664 -11.02 8.54 -66.11
CA PHE A 664 -10.54 9.05 -64.82
C PHE A 664 -10.19 10.54 -64.89
N ILE A 665 -9.40 10.95 -65.89
CA ILE A 665 -8.97 12.35 -66.10
C ILE A 665 -10.15 13.27 -66.45
N ARG A 666 -11.11 12.78 -67.26
CA ARG A 666 -12.29 13.56 -67.70
C ARG A 666 -13.43 13.59 -66.69
N GLY A 667 -13.43 12.74 -65.67
CA GLY A 667 -14.51 12.65 -64.69
C GLY A 667 -14.68 13.88 -63.78
N GLY A 668 -13.73 14.83 -63.79
CA GLY A 668 -13.88 16.16 -63.20
C GLY A 668 -14.18 16.14 -61.70
N LYS A 669 -15.26 16.80 -61.26
CA LYS A 669 -15.65 16.92 -59.84
C LYS A 669 -16.00 15.55 -59.20
N ARG A 670 -16.41 14.56 -60.00
CA ARG A 670 -16.80 13.23 -59.52
C ARG A 670 -15.61 12.40 -59.06
N THR A 671 -14.59 12.30 -59.90
CA THR A 671 -13.36 11.56 -59.59
C THR A 671 -12.67 12.14 -58.36
N ARG A 672 -12.64 13.48 -58.24
CA ARG A 672 -12.06 14.18 -57.07
C ARG A 672 -12.78 13.84 -55.77
N ALA A 673 -14.12 13.75 -55.80
CA ALA A 673 -14.89 13.37 -54.61
C ALA A 673 -14.55 11.93 -54.16
N VAL A 674 -14.39 10.99 -55.08
CA VAL A 674 -14.00 9.60 -54.77
C VAL A 674 -12.60 9.52 -54.19
N ILE A 675 -11.62 10.20 -54.81
CA ILE A 675 -10.24 10.24 -54.31
C ILE A 675 -10.20 10.79 -52.88
N LEU A 676 -10.94 11.87 -52.62
CA LEU A 676 -10.95 12.50 -51.31
C LEU A 676 -11.63 11.62 -50.25
N ILE A 677 -12.74 10.97 -50.59
CA ILE A 677 -13.44 10.03 -49.67
C ILE A 677 -12.58 8.79 -49.38
N THR A 678 -11.97 8.19 -50.41
CA THR A 678 -11.12 7.00 -50.23
C THR A 678 -9.83 7.33 -49.49
N MET A 679 -9.24 8.51 -49.70
CA MET A 679 -8.09 9.01 -48.95
C MET A 679 -8.41 9.23 -47.47
N VAL A 680 -9.56 9.85 -47.15
CA VAL A 680 -9.98 10.07 -45.75
C VAL A 680 -10.22 8.74 -45.04
N LEU A 681 -10.97 7.82 -45.67
CA LEU A 681 -11.24 6.50 -45.08
C LEU A 681 -9.98 5.66 -44.91
N ALA A 682 -9.08 5.67 -45.89
CA ALA A 682 -7.78 5.01 -45.81
C ALA A 682 -6.92 5.60 -44.69
N GLY A 683 -6.88 6.94 -44.57
CA GLY A 683 -6.11 7.64 -43.53
C GLY A 683 -6.55 7.28 -42.12
N VAL A 684 -7.86 7.20 -41.90
CA VAL A 684 -8.45 6.78 -40.62
C VAL A 684 -8.02 5.35 -40.25
N LEU A 685 -8.08 4.41 -41.21
CA LEU A 685 -7.66 3.02 -40.97
C LEU A 685 -6.18 2.89 -40.61
N CYS A 686 -5.33 3.61 -41.35
CA CYS A 686 -3.89 3.60 -41.11
C CYS A 686 -3.56 4.15 -39.73
N GLY A 687 -4.12 5.32 -39.38
CA GLY A 687 -3.90 5.94 -38.07
C GLY A 687 -4.26 5.01 -36.92
N PHE A 688 -5.36 4.26 -37.05
CA PHE A 688 -5.82 3.30 -36.04
C PHE A 688 -4.81 2.15 -35.82
N SER A 689 -4.21 1.63 -36.89
CA SER A 689 -3.20 0.58 -36.79
C SER A 689 -1.87 1.08 -36.21
N SER A 690 -1.46 2.30 -36.58
CA SER A 690 -0.21 2.90 -36.10
C SER A 690 -0.27 3.21 -34.60
N LEU A 691 -1.42 3.72 -34.12
CA LEU A 691 -1.68 3.94 -32.69
C LEU A 691 -1.52 2.65 -31.88
N LYS A 692 -2.10 1.54 -32.34
CA LYS A 692 -1.93 0.24 -31.68
C LYS A 692 -0.46 -0.20 -31.63
N GLY A 693 0.26 -0.08 -32.76
CA GLY A 693 1.68 -0.47 -32.84
C GLY A 693 2.58 0.34 -31.91
N SER A 694 2.32 1.64 -31.78
CA SER A 694 3.05 2.52 -30.84
C SER A 694 2.88 2.04 -29.40
N TRP A 695 1.64 1.81 -28.96
CA TRP A 695 1.37 1.37 -27.59
C TRP A 695 1.95 -0.02 -27.28
N GLN A 696 2.02 -0.89 -28.28
CA GLN A 696 2.66 -2.20 -28.14
C GLN A 696 4.17 -2.05 -27.89
N ASN A 697 4.83 -1.14 -28.60
CA ASN A 697 6.24 -0.85 -28.38
C ASN A 697 6.48 -0.17 -27.02
N ASP A 698 5.59 0.74 -26.61
CA ASP A 698 5.67 1.39 -25.29
C ASP A 698 5.48 0.36 -24.15
N LEU A 699 4.62 -0.64 -24.36
CA LEU A 699 4.40 -1.75 -23.43
C LEU A 699 5.67 -2.59 -23.28
N ASP A 700 6.28 -2.98 -24.41
CA ASP A 700 7.52 -3.76 -24.42
C ASP A 700 8.68 -2.98 -23.75
N ALA A 701 8.76 -1.66 -24.01
CA ALA A 701 9.75 -0.79 -23.39
C ALA A 701 9.54 -0.63 -21.87
N LEU A 702 8.29 -0.61 -21.40
CA LEU A 702 7.97 -0.55 -19.97
C LEU A 702 8.44 -1.81 -19.24
N TYR A 703 8.17 -3.00 -19.78
CA TYR A 703 8.63 -4.26 -19.20
C TYR A 703 10.15 -4.39 -19.14
N GLN A 704 10.88 -3.80 -20.09
CA GLN A 704 12.34 -3.87 -20.15
C GLN A 704 13.06 -2.88 -19.24
N ASN A 705 12.48 -1.69 -18.99
CA ASN A 705 13.17 -0.60 -18.31
C ASN A 705 12.74 -0.39 -16.85
N THR A 706 11.72 -1.11 -16.37
CA THR A 706 11.23 -0.93 -15.00
C THR A 706 11.77 -2.01 -14.06
N GLN A 707 12.35 -1.57 -12.94
CA GLN A 707 12.76 -2.43 -11.84
C GLN A 707 11.75 -2.28 -10.69
N ILE A 708 11.26 -3.40 -10.16
CA ILE A 708 10.23 -3.41 -9.11
C ILE A 708 10.88 -3.80 -7.79
N ARG A 709 10.59 -3.04 -6.73
CA ARG A 709 11.06 -3.31 -5.36
C ARG A 709 9.93 -3.91 -4.53
N GLY A 710 10.29 -4.66 -3.49
CA GLY A 710 9.35 -5.13 -2.50
C GLY A 710 9.96 -5.17 -1.11
N SER A 711 9.09 -5.23 -0.11
CA SER A 711 9.47 -5.29 1.30
C SER A 711 8.48 -6.14 2.09
N VAL A 712 8.95 -6.63 3.21
CA VAL A 712 8.14 -7.33 4.20
C VAL A 712 7.60 -6.31 5.19
N ILE A 713 6.29 -6.35 5.43
CA ILE A 713 5.55 -5.40 6.26
C ILE A 713 4.67 -6.15 7.27
N SER A 714 4.29 -5.48 8.35
CA SER A 714 3.30 -5.99 9.30
C SER A 714 1.97 -6.32 8.60
N LEU A 715 1.18 -7.24 9.17
CA LEU A 715 -0.10 -7.67 8.59
C LEU A 715 -1.10 -6.53 8.35
N ASN A 716 -1.08 -5.50 9.20
CA ASN A 716 -1.91 -4.30 9.08
C ASN A 716 -1.33 -3.25 8.10
N GLY A 717 -0.17 -3.51 7.50
CA GLY A 717 0.50 -2.61 6.56
C GLY A 717 1.09 -1.35 7.18
N ARG A 718 1.23 -1.29 8.52
CA ARG A 718 1.68 -0.10 9.23
C ARG A 718 3.20 -0.05 9.44
N TYR A 719 3.86 -1.19 9.66
CA TYR A 719 5.21 -1.25 10.20
C TYR A 719 6.14 -2.07 9.33
N LEU A 720 7.30 -1.50 9.01
CA LEU A 720 8.37 -2.13 8.21
C LEU A 720 9.65 -2.39 9.04
N ARG A 721 9.63 -2.06 10.34
CA ARG A 721 10.74 -2.21 11.31
C ARG A 721 10.25 -3.00 12.52
N ASP A 722 11.19 -3.53 13.30
CA ASP A 722 10.92 -4.38 14.48
C ASP A 722 9.97 -5.55 14.20
N LEU A 723 10.05 -6.08 12.97
CA LEU A 723 9.29 -7.26 12.58
C LEU A 723 9.99 -8.51 13.10
N ALA A 724 9.23 -9.54 13.45
CA ALA A 724 9.79 -10.86 13.74
C ALA A 724 9.75 -11.70 12.46
N ILE A 725 10.68 -11.48 11.53
CA ILE A 725 10.72 -12.19 10.24
C ILE A 725 11.56 -13.46 10.38
N PRO A 726 10.97 -14.65 10.36
CA PRO A 726 11.71 -15.89 10.52
C PRO A 726 12.63 -16.12 9.32
N GLU A 727 13.86 -16.56 9.58
CA GLU A 727 14.84 -16.92 8.57
C GLU A 727 14.28 -17.91 7.53
N SER A 728 13.42 -18.85 7.96
CA SER A 728 12.76 -19.79 7.05
C SER A 728 11.90 -19.11 5.98
N PHE A 729 11.25 -17.98 6.30
CA PHE A 729 10.49 -17.19 5.32
C PHE A 729 11.43 -16.47 4.35
N VAL A 730 12.50 -15.87 4.85
CA VAL A 730 13.52 -15.20 4.01
C VAL A 730 14.18 -16.20 3.04
N ARG A 731 14.46 -17.43 3.48
CA ARG A 731 14.93 -18.51 2.61
C ARG A 731 13.94 -18.85 1.51
N LYS A 732 12.64 -18.99 1.83
CA LYS A 732 11.59 -19.20 0.81
C LYS A 732 11.58 -18.05 -0.21
N LEU A 733 11.74 -16.79 0.22
CA LEU A 733 11.85 -15.65 -0.71
C LEU A 733 13.08 -15.77 -1.61
N ASN A 734 14.25 -16.08 -1.04
CA ASN A 734 15.49 -16.23 -1.78
C ASN A 734 15.41 -17.36 -2.83
N HIS A 735 14.79 -18.48 -2.49
CA HIS A 735 14.59 -19.63 -3.40
C HIS A 735 13.53 -19.39 -4.49
N SER A 736 12.86 -18.22 -4.53
CA SER A 736 11.89 -17.90 -5.59
C SER A 736 12.51 -17.85 -6.99
N GLY A 737 13.82 -17.57 -7.09
CA GLY A 737 14.54 -17.44 -8.36
C GLY A 737 14.18 -16.20 -9.19
N ASN A 738 13.36 -15.28 -8.64
CA ASN A 738 12.90 -14.07 -9.33
C ASN A 738 13.49 -12.77 -8.73
N LEU A 739 14.40 -12.90 -7.76
CA LEU A 739 15.02 -11.78 -7.06
C LEU A 739 16.42 -11.52 -7.62
N LYS A 740 16.72 -10.24 -7.84
CA LYS A 740 18.08 -9.77 -8.17
C LYS A 740 18.89 -9.53 -6.89
N GLU A 741 18.25 -8.91 -5.90
CA GLU A 741 18.84 -8.45 -4.65
C GLU A 741 17.87 -8.76 -3.49
N LEU A 742 18.42 -9.15 -2.34
CA LEU A 742 17.72 -9.45 -1.09
C LEU A 742 18.56 -8.92 0.07
N HIS A 743 17.94 -8.13 0.93
CA HIS A 743 18.59 -7.42 2.02
C HIS A 743 17.81 -7.63 3.31
N VAL A 744 18.52 -7.81 4.43
CA VAL A 744 17.91 -8.05 5.74
C VAL A 744 18.67 -7.30 6.82
N SER A 745 17.96 -6.93 7.89
CA SER A 745 18.56 -6.33 9.08
C SER A 745 18.25 -7.13 10.33
N TYR A 746 19.15 -7.04 11.31
CA TYR A 746 19.01 -7.65 12.64
C TYR A 746 19.33 -6.60 13.70
N SER A 747 18.39 -6.31 14.61
CA SER A 747 18.51 -5.20 15.58
C SER A 747 18.06 -5.53 17.01
N HIS A 748 18.18 -6.80 17.42
CA HIS A 748 17.74 -7.24 18.75
C HIS A 748 18.70 -6.92 19.90
N LEU A 749 19.92 -6.44 19.62
CA LEU A 749 20.95 -6.25 20.64
C LEU A 749 21.02 -4.80 21.09
N HIS A 750 21.00 -4.60 22.41
CA HIS A 750 21.22 -3.29 23.02
C HIS A 750 22.71 -3.08 23.33
N TYR A 751 23.14 -1.81 23.31
CA TYR A 751 24.50 -1.45 23.69
C TYR A 751 24.54 -0.29 24.69
N TRP A 752 25.65 -0.20 25.41
CA TRP A 752 26.00 0.94 26.26
C TRP A 752 27.52 1.13 26.28
N VAL A 753 27.99 2.26 26.81
CA VAL A 753 29.41 2.50 27.01
C VAL A 753 29.82 2.05 28.41
N ASP A 754 31.06 1.58 28.55
CA ASP A 754 31.58 1.13 29.83
C ASP A 754 31.46 2.21 30.92
N GLY A 755 30.97 1.81 32.10
CA GLY A 755 30.70 2.69 33.24
C GLY A 755 29.32 3.35 33.26
N GLU A 756 28.49 3.23 32.21
CA GLU A 756 27.12 3.78 32.20
C GLU A 756 26.11 2.91 32.97
N MET A 757 26.35 1.59 33.02
CA MET A 757 25.42 0.65 33.64
C MET A 757 25.43 0.81 35.18
N PRO A 758 24.28 1.06 35.82
CA PRO A 758 24.17 1.09 37.28
C PRO A 758 24.51 -0.27 37.92
N LEU A 759 24.86 -0.25 39.20
CA LEU A 759 24.99 -1.48 39.99
C LEU A 759 23.59 -2.03 40.31
N PHE A 760 23.32 -3.26 39.86
CA PHE A 760 22.10 -3.98 40.17
C PHE A 760 22.38 -5.07 41.21
N SER A 761 21.42 -5.33 42.10
CA SER A 761 21.54 -6.44 43.07
C SER A 761 21.53 -7.80 42.35
N SER A 762 22.10 -8.84 42.95
CA SER A 762 22.09 -10.22 42.42
C SER A 762 20.77 -10.96 42.68
N THR A 763 19.72 -10.23 43.05
CA THR A 763 18.38 -10.80 43.27
C THR A 763 17.62 -10.87 41.94
N SER A 764 16.57 -11.69 41.86
CA SER A 764 15.71 -11.76 40.68
C SER A 764 15.17 -10.38 40.26
N PHE A 765 14.90 -9.50 41.23
CA PHE A 765 14.49 -8.11 40.97
C PHE A 765 15.63 -7.23 40.46
N GLY A 766 16.85 -7.43 40.94
CA GLY A 766 18.02 -6.77 40.40
C GLY A 766 18.33 -7.20 38.96
N GLU A 767 18.11 -8.48 38.65
CA GLU A 767 18.17 -9.01 37.27
C GLU A 767 17.05 -8.41 36.40
N GLU A 768 15.79 -8.38 36.86
CA GLU A 768 14.69 -7.73 36.14
C GLU A 768 14.91 -6.23 35.94
N SER A 769 15.44 -5.53 36.95
CA SER A 769 15.76 -4.10 36.89
C SER A 769 16.91 -3.83 35.91
N ARG A 770 17.90 -4.72 35.87
CA ARG A 770 18.99 -4.70 34.89
C ARG A 770 18.42 -4.89 33.49
N ASP A 771 17.60 -5.92 33.28
CA ASP A 771 17.05 -6.25 31.97
C ASP A 771 16.10 -5.14 31.48
N ALA A 772 15.31 -4.54 32.37
CA ALA A 772 14.47 -3.37 32.08
C ALA A 772 15.28 -2.08 31.80
N TRP A 773 16.48 -1.95 32.36
CA TRP A 773 17.40 -0.87 32.02
C TRP A 773 18.05 -1.12 30.65
N ILE A 774 18.48 -2.36 30.37
CA ILE A 774 19.08 -2.76 29.09
C ILE A 774 18.08 -2.52 27.94
N SER A 775 16.81 -2.91 28.11
CA SER A 775 15.77 -2.73 27.08
C SER A 775 15.49 -1.27 26.73
N LYS A 776 15.92 -0.32 27.58
CA LYS A 776 15.78 1.13 27.33
C LYS A 776 16.94 1.71 26.54
N GLN A 777 18.06 1.01 26.43
CA GLN A 777 19.26 1.50 25.74
C GLN A 777 19.07 1.56 24.21
N PRO A 778 20.02 2.18 23.46
CA PRO A 778 20.04 2.14 22.00
C PRO A 778 20.41 0.75 21.45
N LYS A 779 20.08 0.50 20.18
CA LYS A 779 20.26 -0.80 19.51
C LYS A 779 21.50 -0.82 18.63
N LEU A 780 22.09 -2.01 18.48
CA LEU A 780 23.03 -2.37 17.43
C LEU A 780 22.25 -2.94 16.25
N VAL A 781 22.39 -2.31 15.08
CA VAL A 781 21.69 -2.67 13.87
C VAL A 781 22.68 -3.28 12.88
N PHE A 782 22.58 -4.59 12.71
CA PHE A 782 23.39 -5.35 11.76
C PHE A 782 22.67 -5.39 10.41
N THR A 783 23.31 -4.87 9.36
CA THR A 783 22.69 -4.78 8.03
C THR A 783 23.74 -4.94 6.91
N ASP A 784 23.30 -5.31 5.72
CA ASP A 784 24.12 -5.35 4.50
C ASP A 784 23.98 -4.07 3.66
N VAL A 785 22.88 -3.33 3.87
CA VAL A 785 22.56 -2.04 3.23
C VAL A 785 21.90 -1.13 4.26
N LEU A 786 22.39 0.11 4.40
CA LEU A 786 21.87 1.09 5.35
C LEU A 786 20.45 1.50 4.99
N ARG A 787 20.13 1.67 3.71
CA ARG A 787 18.79 2.08 3.27
C ARG A 787 17.63 1.21 3.80
N ASN A 788 17.85 -0.07 4.10
CA ASN A 788 16.82 -0.99 4.60
C ASN A 788 16.79 -1.14 6.12
N SER A 789 17.57 -0.35 6.86
CA SER A 789 17.65 -0.44 8.30
C SER A 789 16.62 0.43 9.02
N GLU A 790 16.53 0.30 10.35
CA GLU A 790 15.97 1.33 11.23
C GLU A 790 16.61 2.70 10.92
N ASP A 791 16.17 3.86 11.36
CA ASP A 791 16.56 5.22 10.91
C ASP A 791 16.50 5.55 9.39
N PHE A 792 16.92 4.69 8.45
CA PHE A 792 17.01 5.01 7.01
C PHE A 792 15.95 4.35 6.11
N LEU A 793 15.13 3.42 6.61
CA LEU A 793 14.06 2.77 5.83
C LEU A 793 13.18 3.72 4.98
N TYR A 794 12.97 4.95 5.45
CA TYR A 794 12.06 5.92 4.83
C TYR A 794 12.77 7.14 4.23
N GLN A 795 14.10 7.20 4.29
CA GLN A 795 14.91 8.33 3.84
C GLN A 795 16.26 7.88 3.27
N GLU A 796 16.84 8.65 2.37
CA GLU A 796 18.19 8.35 1.89
C GLU A 796 19.22 8.50 3.00
N PRO A 797 20.09 7.50 3.26
CA PRO A 797 21.15 7.63 4.25
C PRO A 797 22.17 8.68 3.78
N VAL A 798 22.21 9.82 4.47
CA VAL A 798 23.25 10.84 4.29
C VAL A 798 24.36 10.58 5.32
N ILE A 799 25.42 9.89 4.87
CA ILE A 799 26.55 9.49 5.71
C ILE A 799 27.79 10.30 5.31
N ILE A 800 28.48 10.83 6.32
CA ILE A 800 29.81 11.41 6.17
C ILE A 800 30.83 10.29 6.41
N TRP A 801 31.39 9.77 5.32
CA TRP A 801 32.35 8.66 5.35
C TRP A 801 33.78 9.13 5.63
N GLU A 802 34.59 8.24 6.20
CA GLU A 802 36.05 8.34 6.19
C GLU A 802 36.59 8.31 4.75
N GLU A 803 37.77 8.90 4.53
CA GLU A 803 38.41 8.93 3.22
C GLU A 803 38.69 7.52 2.69
N GLY A 804 37.99 7.14 1.60
CA GLY A 804 38.11 5.82 0.97
C GLY A 804 37.13 4.77 1.50
N ALA A 805 36.28 5.10 2.47
CA ALA A 805 35.17 4.27 2.94
C ALA A 805 33.86 4.53 2.18
N ASP A 806 33.06 3.49 2.00
CA ASP A 806 31.71 3.56 1.44
C ASP A 806 30.83 2.42 1.99
N GLU A 807 29.56 2.37 1.54
CA GLU A 807 28.59 1.35 1.97
C GLU A 807 29.01 -0.08 1.60
N SER A 808 29.95 -0.28 0.67
CA SER A 808 30.42 -1.63 0.29
C SER A 808 31.10 -2.38 1.44
N LEU A 809 31.52 -1.67 2.50
CA LEU A 809 32.06 -2.27 3.71
C LEU A 809 31.07 -3.22 4.38
N PHE A 810 29.77 -2.93 4.35
CA PHE A 810 28.73 -3.76 4.97
C PHE A 810 28.48 -5.09 4.23
N GLN A 811 28.97 -5.20 2.98
CA GLN A 811 28.82 -6.40 2.14
C GLN A 811 30.04 -7.33 2.18
N LYS A 812 31.10 -6.96 2.91
CA LYS A 812 32.31 -7.80 3.07
C LYS A 812 32.07 -8.91 4.09
N GLU A 813 32.85 -9.98 3.98
CA GLU A 813 32.85 -11.05 4.98
C GLU A 813 33.59 -10.60 6.25
N TYR A 814 32.96 -10.80 7.41
CA TYR A 814 33.54 -10.57 8.72
C TYR A 814 33.43 -11.84 9.56
N PRO A 815 34.41 -12.12 10.44
CA PRO A 815 34.24 -13.13 11.46
C PRO A 815 32.98 -12.85 12.28
N LEU A 816 32.25 -13.92 12.60
CA LEU A 816 31.16 -13.85 13.57
C LEU A 816 31.66 -13.28 14.90
N VAL A 817 30.80 -12.55 15.60
CA VAL A 817 31.02 -12.16 16.99
C VAL A 817 31.01 -13.45 17.82
N SER A 818 32.15 -14.13 17.80
CA SER A 818 32.44 -15.29 18.62
C SER A 818 32.97 -14.77 19.95
N GLY A 819 32.63 -15.42 21.06
CA GLY A 819 33.11 -15.05 22.40
C GLY A 819 34.64 -15.12 22.60
N LYS A 820 35.44 -15.12 21.53
CA LYS A 820 36.89 -14.99 21.56
C LYS A 820 37.25 -13.53 21.83
N THR A 821 37.82 -13.33 23.00
CA THR A 821 38.31 -12.04 23.48
C THR A 821 39.84 -12.02 23.51
N VAL A 822 40.41 -10.83 23.36
CA VAL A 822 41.84 -10.52 23.49
C VAL A 822 41.97 -9.45 24.55
N LEU A 823 42.99 -9.54 25.40
CA LEU A 823 43.26 -8.53 26.41
C LEU A 823 43.67 -7.20 25.74
N ASP A 824 42.87 -6.15 25.94
CA ASP A 824 43.21 -4.80 25.53
C ASP A 824 44.26 -4.22 26.46
N GLU A 825 45.44 -3.90 25.93
CA GLU A 825 46.58 -3.38 26.69
C GLU A 825 46.32 -2.00 27.32
N LYS A 826 45.34 -1.23 26.82
CA LYS A 826 45.00 0.10 27.35
C LYS A 826 43.98 0.06 28.49
N THR A 827 43.02 -0.87 28.43
CA THR A 827 41.92 -0.95 29.41
C THR A 827 42.07 -2.13 30.37
N GLY A 828 42.97 -3.08 30.08
CA GLY A 828 43.21 -4.28 30.89
C GLY A 828 42.07 -5.29 30.83
N ARG A 829 41.19 -5.22 29.81
CA ARG A 829 40.00 -6.06 29.68
C ARG A 829 40.02 -6.92 28.42
N GLU A 830 39.37 -8.06 28.50
CA GLU A 830 39.12 -8.95 27.37
C GLU A 830 38.06 -8.35 26.43
N VAL A 831 38.45 -8.02 25.18
CA VAL A 831 37.61 -7.41 24.11
C VAL A 831 37.60 -8.24 22.85
N SER A 832 36.62 -8.07 21.96
CA SER A 832 36.59 -8.83 20.69
C SER A 832 37.92 -8.76 19.90
N ASP A 833 38.40 -9.91 19.42
CA ASP A 833 39.63 -10.02 18.59
C ASP A 833 39.52 -9.25 17.26
N THR A 834 38.29 -9.10 16.76
CA THR A 834 37.99 -8.41 15.50
C THR A 834 37.51 -6.98 15.74
N VAL A 835 37.96 -6.05 14.89
CA VAL A 835 37.46 -4.68 14.81
C VAL A 835 36.44 -4.58 13.69
N TYR A 836 35.21 -4.18 14.02
CA TYR A 836 34.13 -4.06 13.04
C TYR A 836 33.97 -2.61 12.58
N PRO A 837 33.80 -2.34 11.27
CA PRO A 837 33.45 -0.99 10.82
C PRO A 837 32.05 -0.65 11.32
N ALA A 838 31.87 0.57 11.81
CA ALA A 838 30.61 1.04 12.33
C ALA A 838 30.25 2.40 11.72
N VAL A 839 28.95 2.63 11.56
CA VAL A 839 28.38 3.94 11.28
C VAL A 839 27.58 4.38 12.50
N VAL A 840 27.91 5.56 13.03
CA VAL A 840 27.36 6.06 14.31
C VAL A 840 26.77 7.45 14.13
N SER A 841 25.89 7.88 15.04
CA SER A 841 25.38 9.24 14.94
C SER A 841 26.45 10.28 15.30
N ASP A 842 26.47 11.42 14.60
CA ASP A 842 27.41 12.52 14.85
C ASP A 842 27.28 13.09 16.27
N ALA A 843 26.05 13.14 16.80
CA ALA A 843 25.80 13.54 18.18
C ALA A 843 26.41 12.56 19.20
N TRP A 844 26.31 11.26 18.94
CA TRP A 844 26.89 10.23 19.80
C TRP A 844 28.43 10.28 19.78
N ALA A 845 29.03 10.40 18.59
CA ALA A 845 30.49 10.51 18.46
C ALA A 845 31.04 11.71 19.25
N ARG A 846 30.45 12.90 19.06
CA ARG A 846 30.84 14.11 19.79
C ARG A 846 30.63 14.00 21.30
N GLY A 847 29.54 13.37 21.73
CA GLY A 847 29.21 13.17 23.15
C GLY A 847 30.22 12.29 23.90
N HIS A 848 30.85 11.34 23.21
CA HIS A 848 31.82 10.40 23.79
C HIS A 848 33.28 10.80 23.50
N GLY A 849 33.50 11.98 22.92
CA GLY A 849 34.84 12.47 22.61
C GLY A 849 35.57 11.69 21.51
N THR A 850 34.82 11.05 20.61
CA THR A 850 35.35 10.29 19.47
C THR A 850 34.95 10.92 18.13
N GLY A 851 35.60 10.52 17.05
CA GLY A 851 35.32 11.01 15.68
C GLY A 851 35.34 9.92 14.61
N CYS A 852 35.00 10.30 13.38
CA CYS A 852 35.17 9.45 12.21
C CYS A 852 36.67 9.12 12.02
N GLY A 853 37.00 7.84 11.80
CA GLY A 853 38.36 7.29 11.71
C GLY A 853 38.97 6.81 13.04
N GLU A 854 38.21 6.76 14.14
CA GLU A 854 38.70 6.32 15.45
C GLU A 854 38.08 4.99 15.91
N ASP A 855 38.84 4.24 16.71
CA ASP A 855 38.41 3.00 17.35
C ASP A 855 37.79 3.27 18.72
N THR A 856 36.71 2.57 19.06
CA THR A 856 36.09 2.60 20.40
C THR A 856 35.56 1.23 20.79
N VAL A 857 35.20 1.08 22.07
CA VAL A 857 34.69 -0.17 22.65
C VAL A 857 33.31 0.09 23.25
N ILE A 858 32.35 -0.76 22.89
CA ILE A 858 30.98 -0.72 23.41
C ILE A 858 30.66 -2.04 24.13
N MET A 859 29.81 -1.98 25.14
CA MET A 859 29.28 -3.15 25.83
C MET A 859 28.01 -3.62 25.15
N THR A 860 27.83 -4.94 25.07
CA THR A 860 26.61 -5.57 24.54
C THR A 860 25.83 -6.26 25.64
N GLU A 861 24.53 -6.48 25.42
CA GLU A 861 23.60 -7.17 26.33
C GLU A 861 24.12 -8.52 26.87
N TYR A 862 24.95 -9.25 26.12
CA TYR A 862 25.57 -10.50 26.57
C TYR A 862 26.84 -10.32 27.41
N GLY A 863 27.16 -9.09 27.82
CA GLY A 863 28.35 -8.76 28.60
C GLY A 863 29.66 -8.79 27.79
N LEU A 864 29.58 -8.91 26.46
CA LEU A 864 30.75 -8.98 25.60
C LEU A 864 31.13 -7.57 25.08
N PRO A 865 32.30 -7.02 25.44
CA PRO A 865 32.79 -5.76 24.87
C PRO A 865 33.22 -5.94 23.41
N LEU A 866 32.63 -5.13 22.53
CA LEU A 866 32.84 -5.14 21.08
C LEU A 866 33.70 -3.95 20.67
N ARG A 867 34.79 -4.20 19.93
CA ARG A 867 35.65 -3.16 19.36
C ARG A 867 35.13 -2.75 17.97
N ILE A 868 34.85 -1.46 17.82
CA ILE A 868 34.31 -0.87 16.58
C ILE A 868 35.22 0.25 16.07
N HIS A 869 35.31 0.37 14.74
CA HIS A 869 36.00 1.45 14.05
C HIS A 869 34.97 2.37 13.37
N ILE A 870 34.95 3.65 13.72
CA ILE A 870 33.92 4.59 13.24
C ILE A 870 34.25 5.01 11.80
N THR A 871 33.72 4.28 10.83
CA THR A 871 33.94 4.52 9.38
C THR A 871 33.04 5.60 8.77
N GLY A 872 31.97 5.97 9.47
CA GLY A 872 31.07 7.01 9.00
C GLY A 872 30.17 7.57 10.11
N THR A 873 29.72 8.81 9.92
CA THR A 873 28.77 9.45 10.82
C THR A 873 27.51 9.92 10.11
N TYR A 874 26.38 9.88 10.82
CA TYR A 874 25.08 10.33 10.29
C TYR A 874 24.42 11.37 11.21
N ALA A 875 23.59 12.23 10.62
CA ALA A 875 22.81 13.18 11.39
C ALA A 875 21.67 12.46 12.14
N LYS A 876 21.71 12.52 13.48
CA LYS A 876 20.69 11.91 14.34
C LYS A 876 19.33 12.56 14.08
N THR A 877 18.37 11.78 13.59
CA THR A 877 16.98 12.20 13.36
C THR A 877 16.00 11.64 14.40
N GLY A 878 16.49 10.76 15.28
CA GLY A 878 15.71 10.09 16.32
C GLY A 878 16.26 10.27 17.75
N ALA A 879 15.56 9.82 18.79
CA ALA A 879 15.92 9.91 20.21
C ALA A 879 17.02 8.92 20.63
N LYS A 880 17.04 7.70 20.08
CA LYS A 880 18.09 6.70 20.34
C LYS A 880 19.24 6.83 19.32
N ALA A 881 20.47 6.65 19.78
CA ALA A 881 21.65 6.68 18.93
C ALA A 881 21.99 5.25 18.50
N ASN A 882 21.37 4.75 17.43
CA ASN A 882 21.66 3.39 16.97
C ASN A 882 23.06 3.33 16.31
N ILE A 883 23.71 2.17 16.42
CA ILE A 883 25.02 1.92 15.77
C ILE A 883 24.83 0.86 14.70
N TYR A 884 25.30 1.13 13.49
CA TYR A 884 25.18 0.24 12.34
C TYR A 884 26.45 -0.56 12.12
N LEU A 885 26.31 -1.88 11.98
CA LEU A 885 27.40 -2.85 11.81
C LEU A 885 27.13 -3.79 10.61
N PRO A 886 28.16 -4.41 10.01
CA PRO A 886 27.99 -5.39 8.94
C PRO A 886 27.18 -6.61 9.38
N LEU A 887 26.19 -7.02 8.57
CA LEU A 887 25.37 -8.21 8.86
C LEU A 887 26.19 -9.47 9.10
N ALA A 888 27.30 -9.64 8.37
CA ALA A 888 28.20 -10.79 8.49
C ALA A 888 28.74 -11.03 9.91
N ALA A 889 28.74 -10.00 10.77
CA ALA A 889 29.12 -10.14 12.18
C ALA A 889 28.17 -11.04 12.99
N VAL A 890 26.92 -11.22 12.53
CA VAL A 890 25.89 -12.05 13.19
C VAL A 890 25.35 -13.15 12.26
N PHE A 891 25.24 -12.87 10.95
CA PHE A 891 24.70 -13.78 9.96
C PHE A 891 25.29 -13.53 8.57
N GLU A 892 25.74 -14.58 7.87
CA GLU A 892 26.19 -14.44 6.49
C GLU A 892 25.07 -14.81 5.49
N LEU A 893 24.76 -13.89 4.57
CA LEU A 893 23.71 -14.03 3.55
C LEU A 893 23.86 -15.30 2.70
N LYS A 894 25.09 -15.80 2.49
CA LYS A 894 25.34 -17.02 1.71
C LYS A 894 24.60 -18.24 2.26
N TYR A 895 24.43 -18.32 3.58
CA TYR A 895 23.73 -19.41 4.24
C TYR A 895 22.25 -19.48 3.86
N LEU A 896 21.63 -18.41 3.34
CA LEU A 896 20.23 -18.45 2.86
C LEU A 896 20.05 -19.34 1.63
N SER A 897 21.12 -19.66 0.90
CA SER A 897 21.05 -20.52 -0.29
C SER A 897 21.45 -21.98 -0.02
N GLU A 898 22.04 -22.26 1.16
CA GLU A 898 22.50 -23.60 1.57
C GLU A 898 21.45 -24.32 2.44
N ASP A 899 21.38 -25.66 2.33
CA ASP A 899 20.53 -26.47 3.21
C ASP A 899 21.05 -26.42 4.65
N ARG A 900 20.18 -26.17 5.64
CA ARG A 900 20.55 -26.06 7.07
C ARG A 900 21.35 -27.26 7.61
N GLU A 901 21.10 -28.46 7.09
CA GLU A 901 21.82 -29.68 7.50
C GLU A 901 23.28 -29.70 7.04
N THR A 902 23.62 -28.92 6.00
CA THR A 902 24.96 -28.85 5.42
C THR A 902 25.84 -27.76 6.04
N VAL A 903 25.26 -26.85 6.83
CA VAL A 903 25.98 -25.77 7.50
C VAL A 903 26.82 -26.34 8.65
N ASN A 904 28.12 -26.01 8.65
CA ASN A 904 29.14 -26.62 9.54
C ASN A 904 29.24 -25.97 10.93
N THR A 905 28.40 -24.97 11.21
CA THR A 905 28.36 -24.22 12.48
C THR A 905 27.17 -24.67 13.34
N PRO A 906 27.40 -25.31 14.51
CA PRO A 906 26.34 -25.89 15.35
C PRO A 906 25.22 -24.90 15.74
N TYR A 907 25.57 -23.64 15.98
CA TYR A 907 24.64 -22.57 16.36
C TYR A 907 23.51 -22.35 15.33
N TYR A 908 23.84 -22.33 14.03
CA TYR A 908 22.87 -22.15 12.95
C TYR A 908 22.03 -23.39 12.64
N ARG A 909 22.46 -24.56 13.14
CA ARG A 909 21.74 -25.82 12.93
C ARG A 909 20.56 -25.97 13.90
N THR A 910 20.62 -25.34 15.07
CA THR A 910 19.68 -25.57 16.18
C THR A 910 18.71 -24.43 16.48
N MET A 911 19.02 -23.18 16.08
CA MET A 911 18.16 -22.03 16.37
C MET A 911 17.78 -21.28 15.09
N GLU A 912 16.49 -20.97 14.95
CA GLU A 912 16.00 -20.12 13.87
C GLU A 912 16.24 -18.64 14.21
N GLN A 913 16.85 -17.90 13.29
CA GLN A 913 17.03 -16.47 13.46
C GLN A 913 15.79 -15.67 13.02
N TYR A 914 15.60 -14.52 13.65
CA TYR A 914 14.55 -13.56 13.32
C TYR A 914 15.20 -12.25 12.88
N PHE A 915 14.83 -11.79 11.68
CA PHE A 915 15.27 -10.52 11.11
C PHE A 915 14.24 -9.43 11.39
N THR A 916 14.70 -8.21 11.61
CA THR A 916 13.88 -7.05 11.99
C THR A 916 13.35 -6.27 10.79
N SER A 917 13.99 -6.41 9.63
CA SER A 917 13.50 -5.92 8.34
C SER A 917 13.95 -6.84 7.19
N CYS A 918 13.21 -6.82 6.09
CA CYS A 918 13.55 -7.54 4.86
C CYS A 918 13.04 -6.75 3.65
N GLY A 919 13.96 -6.42 2.73
CA GLY A 919 13.64 -5.76 1.47
C GLY A 919 14.32 -6.47 0.30
N PHE A 920 13.71 -6.42 -0.87
CA PHE A 920 14.19 -7.14 -2.04
C PHE A 920 13.88 -6.40 -3.34
N VAL A 921 14.58 -6.78 -4.40
CA VAL A 921 14.40 -6.22 -5.73
C VAL A 921 14.20 -7.36 -6.73
N LEU A 922 13.14 -7.26 -7.53
CA LEU A 922 12.83 -8.23 -8.59
C LEU A 922 13.85 -8.14 -9.73
N ASP A 923 14.15 -9.29 -10.34
CA ASP A 923 15.03 -9.41 -11.50
C ASP A 923 14.48 -8.69 -12.73
N SER A 924 13.17 -8.85 -12.97
CA SER A 924 12.48 -8.16 -14.06
C SER A 924 11.01 -7.88 -13.72
N ALA A 925 10.47 -6.81 -14.30
CA ALA A 925 9.03 -6.58 -14.31
C ALA A 925 8.26 -7.69 -15.05
N VAL A 926 8.90 -8.45 -15.95
CA VAL A 926 8.29 -9.59 -16.65
C VAL A 926 7.97 -10.75 -15.70
N SER A 927 8.82 -11.01 -14.71
CA SER A 927 8.62 -12.06 -13.70
C SER A 927 7.62 -11.68 -12.61
N LEU A 928 7.07 -10.46 -12.60
CA LEU A 928 6.17 -9.97 -11.55
C LEU A 928 4.99 -10.92 -11.29
N LYS A 929 4.34 -11.38 -12.37
CA LYS A 929 3.19 -12.29 -12.25
C LYS A 929 3.60 -13.64 -11.64
N GLN A 930 4.71 -14.21 -12.11
CA GLN A 930 5.25 -15.46 -11.60
C GLN A 930 5.61 -15.34 -10.12
N PHE A 931 6.16 -14.20 -9.71
CA PHE A 931 6.48 -13.93 -8.31
C PHE A 931 5.23 -13.80 -7.44
N LYS A 932 4.19 -13.10 -7.88
CA LYS A 932 2.89 -13.02 -7.19
C LYS A 932 2.24 -14.40 -7.02
N ASP A 933 2.31 -15.24 -8.05
CA ASP A 933 1.82 -16.63 -7.99
C ASP A 933 2.66 -17.48 -7.00
N TYR A 934 3.98 -17.26 -6.95
CA TYR A 934 4.85 -17.91 -5.98
C TYR A 934 4.54 -17.51 -4.54
N LEU A 935 4.39 -16.21 -4.25
CA LEU A 935 4.00 -15.69 -2.93
C LEU A 935 2.68 -16.32 -2.45
N SER A 936 1.71 -16.44 -3.34
CA SER A 936 0.43 -17.10 -3.05
C SER A 936 0.61 -18.60 -2.77
N SER A 937 1.51 -19.28 -3.49
CA SER A 937 1.76 -20.72 -3.32
C SER A 937 2.42 -21.08 -1.99
N ILE A 938 3.26 -20.19 -1.43
CA ILE A 938 3.87 -20.36 -0.11
C ILE A 938 2.96 -19.86 1.03
N GLY A 939 1.76 -19.37 0.70
CA GLY A 939 0.78 -18.86 1.66
C GLY A 939 1.19 -17.54 2.33
N CYS A 940 1.89 -16.68 1.58
CA CYS A 940 2.26 -15.34 2.01
C CYS A 940 1.02 -14.45 2.17
N SER A 941 0.92 -13.72 3.29
CA SER A 941 -0.17 -12.75 3.50
C SER A 941 0.00 -11.52 2.62
N ALA A 942 -1.11 -10.94 2.19
CA ALA A 942 -1.16 -9.56 1.73
C ALA A 942 -1.62 -8.66 2.88
N VAL A 943 -1.44 -7.34 2.75
CA VAL A 943 -1.87 -6.39 3.79
C VAL A 943 -3.39 -6.55 4.03
N ASN A 944 -3.76 -6.68 5.31
CA ASN A 944 -5.13 -6.94 5.78
C ASN A 944 -5.77 -8.25 5.27
N GLN A 945 -4.97 -9.18 4.72
CA GLN A 945 -5.41 -10.48 4.23
C GLN A 945 -4.49 -11.57 4.80
N PRO A 946 -4.68 -11.96 6.09
CA PRO A 946 -3.83 -12.94 6.74
C PRO A 946 -4.06 -14.34 6.16
N GLU A 947 -2.97 -14.95 5.71
CA GLU A 947 -2.86 -16.33 5.22
C GLU A 947 -2.01 -17.17 6.21
N SER A 948 -1.40 -18.27 5.76
CA SER A 948 -0.62 -19.15 6.63
C SER A 948 0.62 -18.49 7.21
N GLU A 949 1.34 -17.69 6.41
CA GLU A 949 2.47 -16.89 6.89
C GLU A 949 1.92 -15.58 7.47
N ARG A 950 2.09 -15.36 8.78
CA ARG A 950 1.54 -14.19 9.51
C ARG A 950 2.34 -12.91 9.30
N ILE A 951 2.90 -12.74 8.11
CA ILE A 951 3.71 -11.60 7.71
C ILE A 951 3.28 -11.21 6.30
N ALA A 952 3.09 -9.91 6.05
CA ALA A 952 2.65 -9.40 4.77
C ALA A 952 3.83 -9.00 3.89
N VAL A 953 3.67 -9.15 2.58
CA VAL A 953 4.61 -8.64 1.57
C VAL A 953 3.93 -7.55 0.76
N VAL A 954 4.64 -6.46 0.54
CA VAL A 954 4.22 -5.35 -0.33
C VAL A 954 5.23 -5.17 -1.46
N LEU A 955 4.71 -5.00 -2.66
CA LEU A 955 5.41 -4.69 -3.89
C LEU A 955 5.14 -3.22 -4.22
N TYR A 956 6.21 -2.45 -4.39
CA TYR A 956 6.15 -1.05 -4.82
C TYR A 956 6.01 -1.00 -6.35
N ASP A 957 4.89 -1.51 -6.85
CA ASP A 957 4.61 -1.65 -8.28
C ASP A 957 3.48 -0.73 -8.77
N SER A 958 2.98 0.22 -7.96
CA SER A 958 1.83 1.06 -8.32
C SER A 958 2.03 1.83 -9.63
N ALA A 959 3.13 2.57 -9.75
CA ALA A 959 3.46 3.34 -10.95
C ALA A 959 3.63 2.43 -12.19
N PHE A 960 4.18 1.24 -12.00
CA PHE A 960 4.29 0.24 -13.06
C PHE A 960 2.92 -0.33 -13.45
N LEU A 961 2.09 -0.74 -12.50
CA LEU A 961 0.76 -1.27 -12.75
C LEU A 961 -0.18 -0.21 -13.37
N ASP A 962 -0.01 1.06 -13.03
CA ASP A 962 -0.77 2.17 -13.60
C ASP A 962 -0.43 2.38 -15.07
N THR A 963 0.86 2.38 -15.40
CA THR A 963 1.35 2.53 -16.78
C THR A 963 1.08 1.28 -17.61
N LEU A 964 1.35 0.09 -17.06
CA LEU A 964 1.07 -1.21 -17.66
C LEU A 964 -0.42 -1.36 -17.94
N GLY A 965 -1.23 -1.12 -16.92
CA GLY A 965 -2.67 -1.06 -17.03
C GLY A 965 -3.03 -0.11 -18.15
N SER A 966 -2.50 1.12 -18.18
CA SER A 966 -2.82 2.10 -19.22
C SER A 966 -2.59 1.54 -20.62
N LEU A 967 -1.41 0.99 -20.88
CA LEU A 967 -1.04 0.48 -22.20
C LEU A 967 -1.84 -0.77 -22.59
N GLU A 968 -1.98 -1.77 -21.70
CA GLU A 968 -2.80 -2.96 -21.97
C GLU A 968 -4.27 -2.60 -22.21
N ARG A 969 -4.80 -1.63 -21.46
CA ARG A 969 -6.17 -1.09 -21.60
C ARG A 969 -6.40 -0.52 -22.99
N HIS A 970 -5.46 0.28 -23.50
CA HIS A 970 -5.54 0.85 -24.85
C HIS A 970 -5.43 -0.23 -25.94
N ILE A 971 -4.52 -1.20 -25.80
CA ILE A 971 -4.31 -2.28 -26.77
C ILE A 971 -5.53 -3.20 -26.88
N ARG A 972 -6.04 -3.72 -25.76
CA ARG A 972 -7.20 -4.65 -25.76
C ARG A 972 -8.48 -3.97 -26.24
N PHE A 973 -8.65 -2.68 -25.94
CA PHE A 973 -9.76 -1.91 -26.48
C PHE A 973 -9.69 -1.80 -28.01
N MET A 974 -8.50 -1.53 -28.57
CA MET A 974 -8.30 -1.52 -30.02
C MET A 974 -8.60 -2.89 -30.65
N ASP A 975 -8.22 -3.97 -29.98
CA ASP A 975 -8.53 -5.33 -30.43
C ASP A 975 -10.03 -5.61 -30.48
N MET A 976 -10.80 -5.09 -29.52
CA MET A 976 -12.26 -5.21 -29.54
C MET A 976 -12.89 -4.39 -30.67
N LEU A 977 -12.38 -3.18 -30.95
CA LEU A 977 -12.98 -2.28 -31.94
C LEU A 977 -12.58 -2.61 -33.39
N MET A 978 -11.41 -3.21 -33.59
CA MET A 978 -10.83 -3.54 -34.90
C MET A 978 -11.75 -4.37 -35.82
N PRO A 979 -12.38 -5.48 -35.38
CA PRO A 979 -13.26 -6.26 -36.25
C PRO A 979 -14.52 -5.50 -36.68
N LEU A 980 -15.09 -4.66 -35.81
CA LEU A 980 -16.23 -3.80 -36.12
C LEU A 980 -15.85 -2.77 -37.20
N MET A 981 -14.71 -2.10 -37.02
CA MET A 981 -14.19 -1.13 -38.00
C MET A 981 -13.85 -1.79 -39.34
N MET A 982 -13.24 -2.98 -39.32
CA MET A 982 -12.98 -3.75 -40.53
C MET A 982 -14.29 -4.05 -41.27
N GLY A 983 -15.30 -4.58 -40.58
CA GLY A 983 -16.59 -4.91 -41.17
C GLY A 983 -17.29 -3.70 -41.80
N LEU A 984 -17.28 -2.56 -41.08
CA LEU A 984 -17.87 -1.31 -41.58
C LEU A 984 -17.09 -0.72 -42.75
N THR A 985 -15.76 -0.84 -42.75
CA THR A 985 -14.94 -0.31 -43.83
C THR A 985 -15.07 -1.15 -45.10
N VAL A 986 -15.18 -2.47 -44.95
CA VAL A 986 -15.52 -3.39 -46.05
C VAL A 986 -16.89 -3.05 -46.62
N LEU A 987 -17.90 -2.83 -45.75
CA LEU A 987 -19.24 -2.43 -46.15
C LEU A 987 -19.22 -1.07 -46.88
N ALA A 988 -18.56 -0.06 -46.32
CA ALA A 988 -18.47 1.28 -46.91
C ALA A 988 -17.75 1.27 -48.25
N GLY A 989 -16.60 0.57 -48.34
CA GLY A 989 -15.84 0.41 -49.58
C GLY A 989 -16.68 -0.23 -50.67
N PHE A 990 -17.41 -1.30 -50.34
CA PHE A 990 -18.35 -1.97 -51.24
C PHE A 990 -19.49 -1.03 -51.70
N LEU A 991 -20.16 -0.33 -50.77
CA LEU A 991 -21.33 0.50 -51.05
C LEU A 991 -21.00 1.79 -51.82
N ILE A 992 -19.88 2.45 -51.50
CA ILE A 992 -19.42 3.67 -52.19
C ILE A 992 -19.10 3.33 -53.66
N SER A 993 -18.32 2.27 -53.85
CA SER A 993 -17.97 1.73 -55.16
C SER A 993 -19.22 1.39 -55.98
N TRP A 994 -20.17 0.71 -55.35
CA TRP A 994 -21.45 0.35 -55.96
C TRP A 994 -22.26 1.56 -56.42
N LEU A 995 -22.42 2.58 -55.56
CA LEU A 995 -23.14 3.82 -55.86
C LEU A 995 -22.55 4.55 -57.07
N MET A 996 -21.23 4.59 -57.18
CA MET A 996 -20.53 5.29 -58.28
C MET A 996 -20.80 4.64 -59.64
N ILE A 997 -20.83 3.32 -59.70
CA ILE A 997 -21.11 2.58 -60.94
C ILE A 997 -22.59 2.63 -61.29
N ASN A 998 -23.46 2.53 -60.29
CA ASN A 998 -24.91 2.64 -60.49
C ASN A 998 -25.30 4.00 -61.09
N GLY A 999 -24.51 5.04 -60.83
CA GLY A 999 -24.67 6.36 -61.42
C GLY A 999 -24.36 6.46 -62.93
N ARG A 1000 -23.83 5.39 -63.54
CA ARG A 1000 -23.32 5.38 -64.92
C ARG A 1000 -23.93 4.29 -65.80
N ARG A 1001 -25.09 3.76 -65.43
CA ARG A 1001 -25.83 2.74 -66.22
C ARG A 1001 -26.12 3.19 -67.66
N MET A 1002 -26.36 4.49 -67.87
CA MET A 1002 -26.58 5.04 -69.21
C MET A 1002 -25.31 5.04 -70.05
N ASP A 1003 -24.15 5.36 -69.47
CA ASP A 1003 -22.87 5.28 -70.16
C ASP A 1003 -22.57 3.82 -70.58
N PHE A 1004 -22.94 2.87 -69.70
CA PHE A 1004 -22.83 1.43 -69.97
C PHE A 1004 -23.74 0.98 -71.12
N ALA A 1005 -25.00 1.44 -71.14
CA ALA A 1005 -25.96 1.16 -72.20
C ALA A 1005 -25.54 1.77 -73.55
N VAL A 1006 -25.04 3.01 -73.55
CA VAL A 1006 -24.53 3.69 -74.74
C VAL A 1006 -23.32 2.95 -75.32
N MET A 1007 -22.35 2.53 -74.48
CA MET A 1007 -21.18 1.79 -74.96
C MET A 1007 -21.54 0.40 -75.52
N LYS A 1008 -22.46 -0.34 -74.88
CA LYS A 1008 -23.01 -1.58 -75.45
C LYS A 1008 -23.77 -1.33 -76.76
N GLY A 1009 -24.56 -0.25 -76.83
CA GLY A 1009 -25.31 0.15 -78.03
C GLY A 1009 -24.41 0.55 -79.21
N LEU A 1010 -23.19 1.03 -78.92
CA LEU A 1010 -22.15 1.33 -79.91
C LEU A 1010 -21.31 0.10 -80.31
N GLY A 1011 -21.67 -1.11 -79.86
CA GLY A 1011 -21.06 -2.37 -80.26
C GLY A 1011 -19.86 -2.84 -79.41
N ALA A 1012 -19.63 -2.25 -78.24
CA ALA A 1012 -18.58 -2.74 -77.34
C ALA A 1012 -19.00 -4.06 -76.65
N GLY A 1013 -18.09 -5.03 -76.63
CA GLY A 1013 -18.30 -6.31 -75.95
C GLY A 1013 -18.51 -6.13 -74.43
N GLY A 1014 -19.36 -6.97 -73.82
CA GLY A 1014 -19.71 -6.85 -72.39
C GLY A 1014 -18.51 -6.86 -71.44
N PHE A 1015 -17.49 -7.67 -71.75
CA PHE A 1015 -16.24 -7.71 -70.99
C PHE A 1015 -15.36 -6.47 -71.20
N THR A 1016 -15.35 -5.91 -72.41
CA THR A 1016 -14.62 -4.67 -72.72
C THR A 1016 -15.19 -3.48 -71.96
N VAL A 1017 -16.52 -3.35 -71.93
CA VAL A 1017 -17.20 -2.32 -71.12
C VAL A 1017 -16.93 -2.55 -69.64
N PHE A 1018 -17.00 -3.80 -69.16
CA PHE A 1018 -16.63 -4.11 -67.77
C PHE A 1018 -15.24 -3.58 -67.40
N MET A 1019 -14.23 -3.92 -68.21
CA MET A 1019 -12.85 -3.57 -67.89
C MET A 1019 -12.56 -2.07 -67.97
N ILE A 1020 -13.24 -1.31 -68.84
CA ILE A 1020 -13.07 0.15 -68.91
C ILE A 1020 -13.51 0.82 -67.60
N PHE A 1021 -14.70 0.48 -67.11
CA PHE A 1021 -15.23 1.06 -65.87
C PHE A 1021 -14.50 0.53 -64.63
N PHE A 1022 -14.11 -0.75 -64.64
CA PHE A 1022 -13.33 -1.35 -63.56
C PHE A 1022 -11.96 -0.67 -63.42
N MET A 1023 -11.23 -0.47 -64.52
CA MET A 1023 -9.92 0.20 -64.50
C MET A 1023 -10.02 1.68 -64.09
N GLU A 1024 -11.08 2.38 -64.49
CA GLU A 1024 -11.31 3.76 -64.06
C GLU A 1024 -11.52 3.87 -62.54
N GLN A 1025 -12.33 2.98 -61.97
CA GLN A 1025 -12.58 2.96 -60.52
C GLN A 1025 -11.39 2.44 -59.73
N ALA A 1026 -10.63 1.47 -60.28
CA ALA A 1026 -9.38 1.01 -59.69
C ALA A 1026 -8.35 2.14 -59.64
N ALA A 1027 -8.22 2.95 -60.70
CA ALA A 1027 -7.33 4.11 -60.71
C ALA A 1027 -7.76 5.18 -59.69
N ALA A 1028 -9.07 5.41 -59.52
CA ALA A 1028 -9.59 6.35 -58.52
C ALA A 1028 -9.34 5.90 -57.08
N ALA A 1029 -9.57 4.62 -56.78
CA ALA A 1029 -9.26 4.05 -55.46
C ALA A 1029 -7.76 4.07 -55.18
N ALA A 1030 -6.94 3.68 -56.17
CA ALA A 1030 -5.49 3.73 -56.04
C ALA A 1030 -4.99 5.15 -55.77
N ALA A 1031 -5.50 6.16 -56.48
CA ALA A 1031 -5.12 7.56 -56.27
C ALA A 1031 -5.48 8.09 -54.86
N GLY A 1032 -6.54 7.57 -54.23
CA GLY A 1032 -6.88 7.92 -52.85
C GLY A 1032 -6.09 7.13 -51.79
N ILE A 1033 -5.77 5.86 -52.06
CA ILE A 1033 -5.04 4.98 -51.12
C ILE A 1033 -3.53 5.26 -51.13
N LEU A 1034 -2.94 5.56 -52.29
CA LEU A 1034 -1.49 5.69 -52.46
C LEU A 1034 -0.83 6.72 -51.52
N PRO A 1035 -1.39 7.94 -51.32
CA PRO A 1035 -0.82 8.92 -50.38
C PRO A 1035 -0.79 8.40 -48.94
N VAL A 1036 -1.82 7.65 -48.54
CA VAL A 1036 -1.92 7.07 -47.20
C VAL A 1036 -0.96 5.89 -47.03
N LEU A 1037 -0.85 5.06 -48.06
CA LEU A 1037 0.02 3.88 -48.04
C LEU A 1037 1.51 4.29 -47.91
N LEU A 1038 1.91 5.39 -48.54
CA LEU A 1038 3.24 5.99 -48.39
C LEU A 1038 3.54 6.45 -46.95
N VAL A 1039 2.54 7.01 -46.26
CA VAL A 1039 2.66 7.41 -44.84
C VAL A 1039 2.63 6.18 -43.91
N SER A 1040 1.84 5.16 -44.26
CA SER A 1040 1.70 3.89 -43.52
C SER A 1040 2.98 3.06 -43.49
N LEU A 1041 3.80 3.12 -44.54
CA LEU A 1041 5.09 2.41 -44.64
C LEU A 1041 6.06 2.79 -43.50
N LEU A 1042 5.89 3.95 -42.87
CA LEU A 1042 6.68 4.41 -41.73
C LEU A 1042 6.07 4.07 -40.37
N SER A 1043 4.80 3.67 -40.32
CA SER A 1043 3.98 3.67 -39.09
C SER A 1043 3.12 2.42 -38.90
N GLY A 1044 3.15 1.44 -39.82
CA GLY A 1044 2.33 0.22 -39.78
C GLY A 1044 0.91 0.39 -40.34
N GLY A 1045 0.18 -0.72 -40.56
CA GLY A 1045 -1.23 -0.70 -41.00
C GLY A 1045 -1.53 -1.10 -42.46
N THR A 1046 -0.54 -1.65 -43.17
CA THR A 1046 -0.65 -2.04 -44.58
C THR A 1046 -1.75 -3.06 -44.88
N LEU A 1047 -2.02 -3.99 -43.95
CA LEU A 1047 -2.99 -5.07 -44.12
C LEU A 1047 -4.44 -4.58 -44.22
N LEU A 1048 -4.80 -3.56 -43.43
CA LEU A 1048 -6.13 -2.94 -43.44
C LEU A 1048 -6.39 -2.15 -44.73
N LEU A 1049 -5.37 -1.45 -45.22
CA LEU A 1049 -5.43 -0.70 -46.49
C LEU A 1049 -5.65 -1.64 -47.68
N ILE A 1050 -4.98 -2.81 -47.67
CA ILE A 1050 -5.16 -3.85 -48.69
C ILE A 1050 -6.59 -4.41 -48.62
N GLY A 1051 -7.09 -4.73 -47.42
CA GLY A 1051 -8.45 -5.21 -47.22
C GLY A 1051 -9.52 -4.24 -47.73
N PHE A 1052 -9.37 -2.94 -47.43
CA PHE A 1052 -10.26 -1.90 -47.95
C PHE A 1052 -10.19 -1.82 -49.48
N GLY A 1053 -8.99 -1.78 -50.06
CA GLY A 1053 -8.81 -1.75 -51.51
C GLY A 1053 -9.47 -2.94 -52.22
N LEU A 1054 -9.30 -4.15 -51.68
CA LEU A 1054 -9.95 -5.36 -52.20
C LEU A 1054 -11.48 -5.29 -52.10
N SER A 1055 -12.02 -4.82 -50.97
CA SER A 1055 -13.47 -4.68 -50.79
C SER A 1055 -14.09 -3.66 -51.76
N TYR A 1056 -13.38 -2.56 -52.02
CA TYR A 1056 -13.81 -1.54 -52.97
C TYR A 1056 -13.86 -2.09 -54.40
N LEU A 1057 -12.82 -2.84 -54.80
CA LEU A 1057 -12.73 -3.50 -56.10
C LEU A 1057 -13.75 -4.65 -56.25
N LEU A 1058 -14.05 -5.38 -55.17
CA LEU A 1058 -15.15 -6.36 -55.16
C LEU A 1058 -16.50 -5.66 -55.37
N GLY A 1059 -16.72 -4.53 -54.69
CA GLY A 1059 -17.88 -3.67 -54.90
C GLY A 1059 -18.00 -3.20 -56.33
N THR A 1060 -16.88 -2.85 -56.99
CA THR A 1060 -16.91 -2.34 -58.36
C THR A 1060 -17.30 -3.47 -59.31
N ALA A 1061 -16.66 -4.63 -59.18
CA ALA A 1061 -16.94 -5.79 -60.00
C ALA A 1061 -18.41 -6.23 -59.89
N CYS A 1062 -18.94 -6.37 -58.67
CA CYS A 1062 -20.32 -6.75 -58.42
C CYS A 1062 -21.32 -5.74 -59.02
N ALA A 1063 -21.08 -4.45 -58.86
CA ALA A 1063 -21.96 -3.41 -59.39
C ALA A 1063 -22.00 -3.40 -60.91
N ILE A 1064 -20.86 -3.59 -61.57
CA ILE A 1064 -20.78 -3.64 -63.03
C ILE A 1064 -21.46 -4.91 -63.57
N LEU A 1065 -21.26 -6.07 -62.94
CA LEU A 1065 -21.89 -7.34 -63.34
C LEU A 1065 -23.42 -7.28 -63.25
N LEU A 1066 -23.95 -6.66 -62.20
CA LEU A 1066 -25.38 -6.50 -62.01
C LEU A 1066 -25.99 -5.43 -62.94
N ALA A 1067 -25.28 -4.33 -63.21
CA ALA A 1067 -25.68 -3.37 -64.23
C ALA A 1067 -25.68 -3.99 -65.65
N GLY A 1068 -24.77 -4.93 -65.92
CA GLY A 1068 -24.67 -5.61 -67.21
C GLY A 1068 -25.79 -6.59 -67.53
N ARG A 1069 -26.60 -6.98 -66.54
CA ARG A 1069 -27.74 -7.91 -66.65
C ARG A 1069 -29.08 -7.21 -66.98
N GLU A 1070 -29.17 -5.89 -66.91
CA GLU A 1070 -30.41 -5.17 -67.24
C GLU A 1070 -30.58 -5.05 -68.77
N ASN A 1071 -31.82 -5.28 -69.26
CA ASN A 1071 -32.13 -5.29 -70.69
C ASN A 1071 -31.92 -3.90 -71.31
N LEU A 1072 -31.15 -3.83 -72.40
CA LEU A 1072 -30.77 -2.58 -73.08
C LEU A 1072 -31.98 -1.75 -73.51
N MET A 1073 -33.08 -2.42 -73.91
CA MET A 1073 -34.35 -1.79 -74.30
C MET A 1073 -35.05 -1.09 -73.13
N VAL A 1074 -35.00 -1.67 -71.92
CA VAL A 1074 -35.65 -1.11 -70.72
C VAL A 1074 -34.92 0.15 -70.25
N LEU A 1075 -33.60 0.19 -70.41
CA LEU A 1075 -32.75 1.32 -70.03
C LEU A 1075 -32.85 2.50 -71.01
N LEU A 1076 -33.13 2.23 -72.28
CA LEU A 1076 -33.34 3.28 -73.29
C LEU A 1076 -34.77 3.84 -73.24
N SER A 1077 -35.77 3.04 -72.86
CA SER A 1077 -37.17 3.50 -72.71
C SER A 1077 -37.43 4.35 -71.47
N GLU A 1078 -36.55 4.38 -70.47
CA GLU A 1078 -36.66 5.28 -69.30
C GLU A 1078 -36.37 6.77 -69.64
N LYS A 1079 -35.91 7.06 -70.86
CA LYS A 1079 -35.53 8.41 -71.32
C LYS A 1079 -36.60 9.07 -72.20
N GLU A 1080 -37.61 8.32 -72.64
CA GLU A 1080 -38.85 8.82 -73.25
C GLU A 1080 -39.92 8.96 -72.17
#